data_AF-A0R2F1-F1
#
_entry.id   AF-A0R2F1-F1
#
_cell.length_a   1.000
_cell.length_b   1.000
_cell.length_c   1.000
_cell.angle_alpha   90.00
_cell.angle_beta   90.00
_cell.angle_gamma   90.00
#
_symmetry.space_group_name_H-M   'P 1'
#
loop_
_entity.id
_entity.type
_entity.pdbx_description
1 polymer ?
#
loop_
_entity_poly.entity_id
_entity_poly.type
_entity_poly.pdbx_seq_one_letter_code
_entity_poly.pdbx_strand_id
1 'polypeptide(L)'
;MGALDGFYSTWNKARETFGQGAPTDGSQFDQSRSLTQMKASVEAAAPDDRWQGSGANAYAAANKEHAQVYQKLADLDQKMAAEVKNAANVVSAGRTNLDNAKSWVEGMANSLPATSQQDRERKLIPIAREGINRVDNIVKSATADMMGIKGNVEKLRGEYDTIKTTMRFGPESEKKPGDKKDDAQMLGNEEKDDDGIPEMHAPSTEDQARMDVEQVLSEGDGGAAERVDEVLSSIKPGDELTPQQDAYLSEMQRQQKGMSVEDLRAAEQRLGDHKNVIADSWQLMSNDDVEYSAGAGDDKKGAASQLPDSVQKALTNAGDTWPIGDGIGQLRYEGDLKAISEIVKDGNPGFQTGTELDRQLIVAADKAMDARDIPGGQILGRESTVQSLFEAVDDDHQIINDHLMGRNGVDVDDFLRDVNTTDWPDNGKAAGYLFSWTNEASSGPEAHIAAEVADKYAGYIGEHRTDLMNFDGQTLGQRNPELVQQYAHGLVPFVDDMAGNNGSGGEFEIDTEKDRRAGLMPNAKGVFSVLNTDPTAATTINSAAISQAMIAETAFAENPNDPLAHSYLSSAATLRGLVDVGAHEAFQAFNENGYNAGVDETTWKKAGFDAAVTAFSTGSTFVPGVGVVASPVISQVGSIFSNEFFENPPGPVERPLPQLSEPVATTTLLNAMLAANQPLDLPPGYVVGNEVVQPPGVSDHEFAATLNAEIGRQTVTVDGDGPDEIYADQYNLIIQDPDIQAPPTATRSENK
;
A
#
# COMPACT_ATOMS: atom_id res chain seq x y z
N MET A 1 26.44 -25.31 -4.88
CA MET A 1 25.02 -25.70 -5.00
C MET A 1 24.95 -27.05 -5.67
N GLY A 2 24.16 -27.97 -5.13
CA GLY A 2 23.85 -29.27 -5.72
C GLY A 2 22.57 -29.25 -6.56
N ALA A 3 22.34 -30.28 -7.37
CA ALA A 3 21.26 -30.41 -8.33
C ALA A 3 19.86 -30.36 -7.71
N LEU A 4 19.72 -30.69 -6.42
CA LEU A 4 18.45 -30.58 -5.69
C LEU A 4 18.17 -29.18 -5.12
N ASP A 5 19.19 -28.33 -4.97
CA ASP A 5 19.04 -26.98 -4.41
C ASP A 5 18.11 -26.13 -5.29
N GLY A 6 18.24 -26.27 -6.62
CA GLY A 6 17.34 -25.63 -7.58
C GLY A 6 15.89 -26.10 -7.43
N PHE A 7 15.66 -27.40 -7.22
CA PHE A 7 14.32 -27.91 -6.98
C PHE A 7 13.71 -27.38 -5.68
N TYR A 8 14.46 -27.41 -4.56
CA TYR A 8 13.96 -26.94 -3.27
C TYR A 8 13.67 -25.44 -3.27
N SER A 9 14.50 -24.65 -3.96
CA SER A 9 14.27 -23.23 -4.16
C SER A 9 12.97 -22.97 -4.93
N THR A 10 12.79 -23.62 -6.10
CA THR A 10 11.55 -23.51 -6.88
C THR A 10 10.32 -23.98 -6.09
N TRP A 11 10.45 -25.06 -5.34
CA TRP A 11 9.36 -25.59 -4.51
C TRP A 11 8.98 -24.65 -3.37
N ASN A 12 9.96 -24.07 -2.65
CA ASN A 12 9.71 -23.11 -1.56
C ASN A 12 8.96 -21.89 -2.09
N LYS A 13 9.45 -21.31 -3.20
CA LYS A 13 8.81 -20.15 -3.85
C LYS A 13 7.39 -20.47 -4.31
N ALA A 14 7.19 -21.61 -4.97
CA ALA A 14 5.86 -22.05 -5.35
C ALA A 14 4.94 -22.27 -4.13
N ARG A 15 5.47 -22.71 -2.99
CA ARG A 15 4.68 -22.86 -1.77
C ARG A 15 4.31 -21.52 -1.14
N GLU A 16 5.20 -20.53 -1.19
CA GLU A 16 4.95 -19.17 -0.73
C GLU A 16 3.83 -18.49 -1.51
N THR A 17 3.70 -18.71 -2.83
CA THR A 17 2.61 -18.12 -3.63
C THR A 17 1.23 -18.67 -3.27
N PHE A 18 1.14 -19.83 -2.61
CA PHE A 18 -0.10 -20.34 -2.04
C PHE A 18 -0.39 -19.75 -0.65
N GLY A 19 0.45 -18.87 -0.10
CA GLY A 19 0.30 -18.25 1.21
C GLY A 19 0.50 -19.22 2.39
N GLN A 20 0.32 -18.70 3.61
CA GLN A 20 0.38 -19.46 4.87
C GLN A 20 -0.98 -19.44 5.60
N GLY A 21 -1.17 -20.29 6.62
CA GLY A 21 -2.41 -20.33 7.43
C GLY A 21 -3.58 -21.04 6.75
N ALA A 22 -4.69 -21.27 7.48
CA ALA A 22 -5.87 -21.92 6.91
C ALA A 22 -6.60 -20.93 5.96
N PRO A 23 -6.85 -21.29 4.68
CA PRO A 23 -7.60 -20.44 3.78
C PRO A 23 -9.04 -20.26 4.28
N THR A 24 -9.58 -19.04 4.16
CA THR A 24 -10.95 -18.72 4.60
C THR A 24 -12.00 -19.47 3.78
N ASP A 25 -12.96 -20.12 4.43
CA ASP A 25 -13.92 -21.01 3.76
C ASP A 25 -15.14 -20.29 3.15
N GLY A 26 -15.14 -18.96 3.20
CA GLY A 26 -16.16 -18.09 2.61
C GLY A 26 -17.42 -17.93 3.44
N SER A 27 -17.52 -18.55 4.63
CA SER A 27 -18.75 -18.50 5.43
C SER A 27 -19.19 -17.08 5.82
N GLN A 28 -18.25 -16.13 5.94
CA GLN A 28 -18.61 -14.74 6.26
C GLN A 28 -19.45 -14.05 5.17
N PHE A 29 -19.43 -14.56 3.94
CA PHE A 29 -20.20 -14.03 2.81
C PHE A 29 -21.59 -14.67 2.67
N ASP A 30 -21.96 -15.63 3.52
CA ASP A 30 -23.29 -16.27 3.51
C ASP A 30 -24.20 -15.71 4.60
N GLN A 31 -24.93 -14.64 4.28
CA GLN A 31 -26.00 -14.09 5.14
C GLN A 31 -27.40 -14.56 4.73
N SER A 32 -27.49 -15.65 3.95
CA SER A 32 -28.75 -16.12 3.36
C SER A 32 -29.84 -16.45 4.38
N ARG A 33 -29.47 -16.84 5.60
CA ARG A 33 -30.43 -17.07 6.69
C ARG A 33 -31.14 -15.80 7.11
N SER A 34 -30.39 -14.71 7.30
CA SER A 34 -30.94 -13.41 7.67
C SER A 34 -31.86 -12.88 6.56
N LEU A 35 -31.42 -12.98 5.30
CA LEU A 35 -32.21 -12.60 4.12
C LEU A 35 -33.49 -13.44 3.98
N THR A 36 -33.43 -14.74 4.23
CA THR A 36 -34.61 -15.62 4.23
C THR A 36 -35.56 -15.29 5.38
N GLN A 37 -35.04 -14.85 6.53
CA GLN A 37 -35.86 -14.37 7.64
C GLN A 37 -36.54 -13.04 7.31
N MET A 38 -35.83 -12.08 6.71
CA MET A 38 -36.42 -10.83 6.21
C MET A 38 -37.52 -11.07 5.19
N LYS A 39 -37.30 -12.02 4.27
CA LYS A 39 -38.33 -12.49 3.33
C LYS A 39 -39.58 -12.97 4.07
N ALA A 40 -39.41 -13.86 5.05
CA ALA A 40 -40.52 -14.40 5.83
C ALA A 40 -41.28 -13.31 6.60
N SER A 41 -40.58 -12.33 7.17
CA SER A 41 -41.18 -11.19 7.87
C SER A 41 -42.05 -10.35 6.93
N VAL A 42 -41.58 -10.06 5.73
CA VAL A 42 -42.34 -9.28 4.74
C VAL A 42 -43.54 -10.07 4.18
N GLU A 43 -43.38 -11.38 3.97
CA GLU A 43 -44.49 -12.25 3.58
C GLU A 43 -45.55 -12.35 4.69
N ALA A 44 -45.14 -12.37 5.96
CA ALA A 44 -46.06 -12.39 7.11
C ALA A 44 -46.80 -11.07 7.33
N ALA A 45 -46.23 -9.95 6.89
CA ALA A 45 -46.86 -8.64 6.94
C ALA A 45 -47.94 -8.42 5.86
N ALA A 46 -48.21 -9.41 5.00
CA ALA A 46 -49.21 -9.28 3.94
C ALA A 46 -50.62 -8.94 4.50
N PRO A 47 -51.41 -8.12 3.78
CA PRO A 47 -52.77 -7.78 4.21
C PRO A 47 -53.64 -9.04 4.38
N ASP A 48 -54.44 -9.07 5.44
CA ASP A 48 -55.42 -10.13 5.72
C ASP A 48 -56.86 -9.66 5.43
N ASP A 49 -57.85 -10.49 5.78
CA ASP A 49 -59.28 -10.21 5.55
C ASP A 49 -59.77 -8.90 6.21
N ARG A 50 -59.00 -8.31 7.15
CA ARG A 50 -59.33 -7.07 7.86
C ARG A 50 -58.86 -5.82 7.10
N TRP A 51 -57.93 -5.96 6.16
CA TRP A 51 -57.41 -4.85 5.35
C TRP A 51 -57.54 -5.13 3.86
N GLN A 52 -58.58 -4.54 3.24
CA GLN A 52 -58.92 -4.74 1.84
C GLN A 52 -58.97 -3.41 1.07
N GLY A 53 -58.87 -3.47 -0.26
CA GLY A 53 -58.95 -2.30 -1.13
C GLY A 53 -57.67 -2.08 -1.95
N SER A 54 -57.63 -0.99 -2.72
CA SER A 54 -56.50 -0.67 -3.61
C SER A 54 -55.17 -0.48 -2.88
N GLY A 55 -55.19 0.13 -1.69
CA GLY A 55 -54.00 0.30 -0.85
C GLY A 55 -53.44 -1.03 -0.35
N ALA A 56 -54.31 -1.92 0.14
CA ALA A 56 -53.91 -3.27 0.53
C ALA A 56 -53.31 -4.06 -0.65
N ASN A 57 -53.92 -3.98 -1.84
CA ASN A 57 -53.40 -4.66 -3.04
C ASN A 57 -52.02 -4.12 -3.47
N ALA A 58 -51.79 -2.81 -3.39
CA ALA A 58 -50.50 -2.20 -3.71
C ALA A 58 -49.42 -2.60 -2.69
N TYR A 59 -49.77 -2.62 -1.40
CA TYR A 59 -48.88 -3.07 -0.34
C TYR A 59 -48.53 -4.56 -0.48
N ALA A 60 -49.51 -5.42 -0.78
CA ALA A 60 -49.27 -6.85 -1.05
C ALA A 60 -48.34 -7.08 -2.25
N ALA A 61 -48.46 -6.26 -3.30
CA ALA A 61 -47.56 -6.33 -4.46
C ALA A 61 -46.12 -5.93 -4.10
N ALA A 62 -45.94 -4.84 -3.35
CA ALA A 62 -44.62 -4.40 -2.88
C ALA A 62 -43.97 -5.44 -1.95
N ASN A 63 -44.73 -6.01 -1.00
CA ASN A 63 -44.23 -7.08 -0.13
C ASN A 63 -43.74 -8.29 -0.94
N LYS A 64 -44.46 -8.66 -2.00
CA LYS A 64 -44.05 -9.77 -2.89
C LYS A 64 -42.76 -9.45 -3.65
N GLU A 65 -42.57 -8.21 -4.09
CA GLU A 65 -41.32 -7.78 -4.75
C GLU A 65 -40.15 -7.78 -3.77
N HIS A 66 -40.32 -7.26 -2.56
CA HIS A 66 -39.30 -7.27 -1.52
C HIS A 66 -38.91 -8.71 -1.14
N ALA A 67 -39.89 -9.61 -0.97
CA ALA A 67 -39.66 -11.03 -0.71
C ALA A 67 -38.83 -11.71 -1.82
N GLN A 68 -39.05 -11.33 -3.08
CA GLN A 68 -38.25 -11.82 -4.21
C GLN A 68 -36.82 -11.27 -4.22
N VAL A 69 -36.63 -10.00 -3.84
CA VAL A 69 -35.30 -9.40 -3.72
C VAL A 69 -34.49 -10.11 -2.63
N TYR A 70 -35.06 -10.27 -1.43
CA TYR A 70 -34.40 -10.98 -0.34
C TYR A 70 -34.03 -12.42 -0.72
N GLN A 71 -34.90 -13.13 -1.44
CA GLN A 71 -34.56 -14.46 -1.95
C GLN A 71 -33.36 -14.42 -2.91
N LYS A 72 -33.35 -13.49 -3.86
CA LYS A 72 -32.26 -13.40 -4.85
C LYS A 72 -30.92 -13.02 -4.20
N LEU A 73 -30.94 -12.11 -3.23
CA LEU A 73 -29.74 -11.76 -2.47
C LEU A 73 -29.25 -12.98 -1.66
N ALA A 74 -30.16 -13.72 -1.03
CA ALA A 74 -29.80 -14.93 -0.29
C ALA A 74 -29.14 -15.98 -1.20
N ASP A 75 -29.66 -16.15 -2.42
CA ASP A 75 -29.08 -17.07 -3.41
C ASP A 75 -27.70 -16.59 -3.89
N LEU A 76 -27.49 -15.28 -4.04
CA LEU A 76 -26.21 -14.71 -4.46
C LEU A 76 -25.13 -14.82 -3.38
N ASP A 77 -25.49 -14.58 -2.12
CA ASP A 77 -24.60 -14.72 -0.98
C ASP A 77 -24.09 -16.16 -0.86
N GLN A 78 -24.97 -17.15 -1.01
CA GLN A 78 -24.56 -18.57 -1.04
C GLN A 78 -23.62 -18.88 -2.20
N LYS A 79 -23.86 -18.31 -3.39
CA LYS A 79 -22.97 -18.50 -4.54
C LYS A 79 -21.60 -17.85 -4.31
N MET A 80 -21.56 -16.64 -3.75
CA MET A 80 -20.32 -15.94 -3.44
C MET A 80 -19.49 -16.71 -2.41
N ALA A 81 -20.12 -17.12 -1.30
CA ALA A 81 -19.48 -17.95 -0.28
C ALA A 81 -18.94 -19.26 -0.88
N ALA A 82 -19.68 -19.89 -1.79
CA ALA A 82 -19.22 -21.10 -2.48
C ALA A 82 -17.99 -20.85 -3.38
N GLU A 83 -17.91 -19.73 -4.08
CA GLU A 83 -16.75 -19.41 -4.92
C GLU A 83 -15.51 -19.08 -4.09
N VAL A 84 -15.66 -18.39 -2.96
CA VAL A 84 -14.56 -18.17 -2.01
C VAL A 84 -14.07 -19.51 -1.44
N LYS A 85 -15.00 -20.41 -1.09
CA LYS A 85 -14.68 -21.78 -0.68
C LYS A 85 -13.94 -22.57 -1.76
N ASN A 86 -14.32 -22.41 -3.03
CA ASN A 86 -13.62 -23.03 -4.15
C ASN A 86 -12.19 -22.51 -4.27
N ALA A 87 -11.96 -21.21 -4.09
CA ALA A 87 -10.62 -20.63 -4.08
C ALA A 87 -9.76 -21.19 -2.94
N ALA A 88 -10.32 -21.27 -1.74
CA ALA A 88 -9.69 -21.90 -0.58
C ALA A 88 -9.31 -23.37 -0.82
N ASN A 89 -10.16 -24.12 -1.53
CA ASN A 89 -9.88 -25.49 -1.92
C ASN A 89 -8.74 -25.59 -2.94
N VAL A 90 -8.68 -24.70 -3.93
CA VAL A 90 -7.58 -24.63 -4.91
C VAL A 90 -6.25 -24.39 -4.22
N VAL A 91 -6.21 -23.46 -3.25
CA VAL A 91 -5.02 -23.19 -2.45
C VAL A 91 -4.60 -24.41 -1.63
N SER A 92 -5.54 -25.01 -0.91
CA SER A 92 -5.26 -26.18 -0.06
C SER A 92 -4.79 -27.40 -0.87
N ALA A 93 -5.40 -27.63 -2.03
CA ALA A 93 -5.01 -28.68 -2.95
C ALA A 93 -3.64 -28.40 -3.57
N GLY A 94 -3.36 -27.15 -3.96
CA GLY A 94 -2.05 -26.72 -4.47
C GLY A 94 -0.93 -27.01 -3.47
N ARG A 95 -1.10 -26.60 -2.21
CA ARG A 95 -0.13 -26.87 -1.13
C ARG A 95 0.10 -28.37 -0.94
N THR A 96 -0.97 -29.16 -0.89
CA THR A 96 -0.88 -30.63 -0.75
C THR A 96 -0.14 -31.26 -1.93
N ASN A 97 -0.42 -30.80 -3.15
CA ASN A 97 0.23 -31.32 -4.35
C ASN A 97 1.71 -30.94 -4.41
N LEU A 98 2.07 -29.74 -3.94
CA LEU A 98 3.47 -29.34 -3.78
C LEU A 98 4.17 -30.25 -2.76
N ASP A 99 3.56 -30.51 -1.59
CA ASP A 99 4.13 -31.42 -0.58
C ASP A 99 4.36 -32.83 -1.15
N ASN A 100 3.42 -33.32 -1.98
CA ASN A 100 3.56 -34.58 -2.70
C ASN A 100 4.71 -34.56 -3.73
N ALA A 101 4.89 -33.46 -4.46
CA ALA A 101 5.99 -33.31 -5.42
C ALA A 101 7.36 -33.31 -4.72
N LYS A 102 7.49 -32.63 -3.59
CA LYS A 102 8.70 -32.67 -2.75
C LYS A 102 8.99 -34.06 -2.21
N SER A 103 7.97 -34.72 -1.65
CA SER A 103 8.09 -36.09 -1.15
C SER A 103 8.52 -37.06 -2.25
N TRP A 104 8.03 -36.87 -3.48
CA TRP A 104 8.45 -37.68 -4.64
C TRP A 104 9.93 -37.46 -4.97
N VAL A 105 10.40 -36.21 -5.04
CA VAL A 105 11.81 -35.90 -5.32
C VAL A 105 12.72 -36.50 -4.24
N GLU A 106 12.38 -36.33 -2.97
CA GLU A 106 13.11 -36.88 -1.84
C GLU A 106 13.16 -38.41 -1.88
N GLY A 107 12.02 -39.05 -2.17
CA GLY A 107 11.93 -40.50 -2.34
C GLY A 107 12.82 -41.01 -3.48
N MET A 108 12.80 -40.34 -4.62
CA MET A 108 13.63 -40.68 -5.77
C MET A 108 15.11 -40.48 -5.50
N ALA A 109 15.49 -39.36 -4.87
CA ALA A 109 16.87 -39.08 -4.47
C ALA A 109 17.42 -40.12 -3.47
N ASN A 110 16.57 -40.56 -2.53
CA ASN A 110 16.92 -41.59 -1.54
C ASN A 110 16.97 -43.01 -2.13
N SER A 111 16.31 -43.25 -3.26
CA SER A 111 16.32 -44.54 -3.96
C SER A 111 17.59 -44.81 -4.78
N LEU A 112 18.44 -43.79 -4.95
CA LEU A 112 19.67 -43.91 -5.72
C LEU A 112 20.69 -44.84 -5.02
N PRO A 113 21.30 -45.80 -5.74
CA PRO A 113 22.31 -46.68 -5.17
C PRO A 113 23.57 -45.90 -4.75
N ALA A 114 24.32 -46.42 -3.78
CA ALA A 114 25.57 -45.82 -3.34
C ALA A 114 26.59 -45.79 -4.50
N THR A 115 26.88 -44.60 -5.01
CA THR A 115 27.86 -44.34 -6.08
C THR A 115 28.83 -43.24 -5.66
N SER A 116 29.81 -42.93 -6.52
CA SER A 116 30.63 -41.73 -6.34
C SER A 116 29.74 -40.48 -6.24
N GLN A 117 30.21 -39.45 -5.52
CA GLN A 117 29.47 -38.20 -5.34
C GLN A 117 29.15 -37.53 -6.69
N GLN A 118 30.07 -37.58 -7.64
CA GLN A 118 29.91 -37.00 -8.98
C GLN A 118 28.87 -37.77 -9.83
N ASP A 119 28.84 -39.10 -9.73
CA ASP A 119 27.82 -39.91 -10.42
C ASP A 119 26.44 -39.79 -9.78
N ARG A 120 26.39 -39.59 -8.45
CA ARG A 120 25.15 -39.31 -7.73
C ARG A 120 24.56 -37.98 -8.19
N GLU A 121 25.39 -36.95 -8.31
CA GLU A 121 24.97 -35.62 -8.75
C GLU A 121 24.39 -35.63 -10.17
N ARG A 122 25.06 -36.33 -11.10
CA ARG A 122 24.55 -36.51 -12.47
C ARG A 122 23.19 -37.20 -12.53
N LYS A 123 22.90 -38.10 -11.58
CA LYS A 123 21.61 -38.81 -11.49
C LYS A 123 20.53 -37.99 -10.80
N LEU A 124 20.88 -37.00 -9.97
CA LEU A 124 19.93 -36.09 -9.33
C LEU A 124 19.37 -35.04 -10.29
N ILE A 125 20.14 -34.61 -11.30
CA ILE A 125 19.71 -33.64 -12.32
C ILE A 125 18.37 -34.01 -12.99
N PRO A 126 18.16 -35.22 -13.56
CA PRO A 126 16.88 -35.57 -14.17
C PRO A 126 15.73 -35.66 -13.15
N ILE A 127 16.01 -36.04 -11.89
CA ILE A 127 15.01 -36.08 -10.82
C ILE A 127 14.57 -34.67 -10.44
N ALA A 128 15.52 -33.74 -10.29
CA ALA A 128 15.26 -32.34 -10.01
C ALA A 128 14.45 -31.68 -11.14
N ARG A 129 14.80 -31.94 -12.41
CA ARG A 129 14.04 -31.43 -13.57
C ARG A 129 12.60 -31.93 -13.59
N GLU A 130 12.38 -33.21 -13.35
CA GLU A 130 11.03 -33.77 -13.26
C GLU A 130 10.25 -33.22 -12.05
N GLY A 131 10.94 -33.00 -10.92
CA GLY A 131 10.37 -32.31 -9.75
C GLY A 131 9.90 -30.89 -10.07
N ILE A 132 10.75 -30.12 -10.77
CA ILE A 132 10.42 -28.77 -11.23
C ILE A 132 9.23 -28.79 -12.20
N ASN A 133 9.20 -29.73 -13.16
CA ASN A 133 8.06 -29.89 -14.06
C ASN A 133 6.74 -30.20 -13.32
N ARG A 134 6.79 -30.96 -12.22
CA ARG A 134 5.61 -31.23 -11.39
C ARG A 134 5.13 -29.95 -10.69
N VAL A 135 6.05 -29.17 -10.12
CA VAL A 135 5.74 -27.89 -9.49
C VAL A 135 5.11 -26.93 -10.50
N ASP A 136 5.69 -26.80 -11.70
CA ASP A 136 5.16 -25.99 -12.80
C ASP A 136 3.71 -26.37 -13.18
N ASN A 137 3.44 -27.67 -13.35
CA ASN A 137 2.09 -28.13 -13.66
C ASN A 137 1.09 -27.84 -12.54
N ILE A 138 1.49 -27.97 -11.27
CA ILE A 138 0.63 -27.67 -10.11
C ILE A 138 0.24 -26.21 -10.10
N VAL A 139 1.22 -25.31 -10.28
CA VAL A 139 0.98 -23.86 -10.32
C VAL A 139 0.08 -23.52 -11.50
N LYS A 140 0.35 -24.02 -12.71
CA LYS A 140 -0.48 -23.78 -13.90
C LYS A 140 -1.93 -24.22 -13.72
N SER A 141 -2.15 -25.41 -13.17
CA SER A 141 -3.51 -25.90 -12.90
C SER A 141 -4.22 -25.02 -11.88
N ALA A 142 -3.56 -24.68 -10.77
CA ALA A 142 -4.14 -23.82 -9.75
C ALA A 142 -4.48 -22.42 -10.29
N THR A 143 -3.61 -21.84 -11.12
CA THR A 143 -3.87 -20.55 -11.77
C THR A 143 -5.07 -20.64 -12.71
N ALA A 144 -5.18 -21.69 -13.52
CA ALA A 144 -6.33 -21.89 -14.41
C ALA A 144 -7.65 -22.02 -13.63
N ASP A 145 -7.63 -22.77 -12.52
CA ASP A 145 -8.80 -22.92 -11.64
C ASP A 145 -9.19 -21.58 -10.99
N MET A 146 -8.21 -20.80 -10.52
CA MET A 146 -8.43 -19.45 -9.97
C MET A 146 -8.98 -18.47 -11.02
N MET A 147 -8.51 -18.53 -12.26
CA MET A 147 -9.09 -17.73 -13.35
C MET A 147 -10.55 -18.12 -13.63
N GLY A 148 -10.88 -19.41 -13.54
CA GLY A 148 -12.26 -19.89 -13.63
C GLY A 148 -13.16 -19.31 -12.54
N ILE A 149 -12.66 -19.31 -11.29
CA ILE A 149 -13.37 -18.72 -10.14
C ILE A 149 -13.55 -17.22 -10.32
N LYS A 150 -12.51 -16.48 -10.74
CA LYS A 150 -12.59 -15.05 -11.08
C LYS A 150 -13.73 -14.80 -12.07
N GLY A 151 -13.79 -15.57 -13.16
CA GLY A 151 -14.85 -15.43 -14.17
C GLY A 151 -16.25 -15.75 -13.63
N ASN A 152 -16.39 -16.58 -12.60
CA ASN A 152 -17.68 -16.81 -11.93
C ASN A 152 -18.06 -15.66 -11.00
N VAL A 153 -17.10 -15.12 -10.24
CA VAL A 153 -17.31 -13.93 -9.39
C VAL A 153 -17.73 -12.72 -10.23
N GLU A 154 -17.12 -12.52 -11.41
CA GLU A 154 -17.53 -11.48 -12.36
C GLU A 154 -18.97 -11.66 -12.87
N LYS A 155 -19.43 -12.90 -13.07
CA LYS A 155 -20.84 -13.17 -13.41
C LYS A 155 -21.77 -12.84 -12.24
N LEU A 156 -21.37 -13.18 -11.00
CA LEU A 156 -22.14 -12.84 -9.80
C LEU A 156 -22.30 -11.32 -9.67
N ARG A 157 -21.25 -10.54 -9.95
CA ARG A 157 -21.34 -9.06 -10.01
C ARG A 157 -22.45 -8.61 -10.96
N GLY A 158 -22.54 -9.21 -12.16
CA GLY A 158 -23.63 -8.91 -13.11
C GLY A 158 -25.03 -9.27 -12.59
N GLU A 159 -25.16 -10.34 -11.79
CA GLU A 159 -26.42 -10.69 -11.12
C GLU A 159 -26.78 -9.67 -10.01
N TYR A 160 -25.81 -9.19 -9.23
CA TYR A 160 -26.00 -8.10 -8.27
C TYR A 160 -26.41 -6.78 -8.96
N ASP A 161 -25.74 -6.41 -10.05
CA ASP A 161 -26.08 -5.21 -10.85
C ASP A 161 -27.49 -5.30 -11.44
N THR A 162 -27.95 -6.50 -11.79
CA THR A 162 -29.32 -6.73 -12.25
C THR A 162 -30.33 -6.43 -11.14
N ILE A 163 -30.08 -6.84 -9.90
CA ILE A 163 -30.95 -6.50 -8.76
C ILE A 163 -31.00 -4.97 -8.59
N LYS A 164 -29.84 -4.30 -8.62
CA LYS A 164 -29.72 -2.83 -8.50
C LYS A 164 -30.51 -2.08 -9.59
N THR A 165 -30.53 -2.60 -10.82
CA THR A 165 -31.09 -1.88 -11.98
C THR A 165 -32.53 -2.24 -12.31
N THR A 166 -32.98 -3.45 -11.98
CA THR A 166 -34.31 -3.96 -12.37
C THR A 166 -35.33 -3.94 -11.24
N MET A 167 -34.91 -3.80 -9.98
CA MET A 167 -35.78 -3.90 -8.82
C MET A 167 -35.72 -2.61 -8.01
N ARG A 168 -36.82 -1.84 -8.02
CA ARG A 168 -37.01 -0.62 -7.24
C ARG A 168 -37.95 -0.90 -6.08
N PHE A 169 -37.59 -0.45 -4.87
CA PHE A 169 -38.46 -0.51 -3.69
C PHE A 169 -39.58 0.53 -3.83
N GLY A 170 -40.73 0.10 -4.37
CA GLY A 170 -41.97 0.88 -4.43
C GLY A 170 -42.45 1.26 -5.85
N PRO A 171 -43.78 1.49 -6.02
CA PRO A 171 -44.34 1.83 -7.33
C PRO A 171 -43.93 3.24 -7.76
N GLU A 172 -43.67 3.42 -9.06
CA GLU A 172 -43.64 4.75 -9.68
C GLU A 172 -44.94 5.48 -9.35
N SER A 173 -44.83 6.59 -8.62
CA SER A 173 -45.88 7.60 -8.62
C SER A 173 -45.91 8.21 -10.02
N GLU A 174 -46.69 7.63 -10.93
CA GLU A 174 -47.17 8.35 -12.11
C GLU A 174 -47.90 9.60 -11.61
N LYS A 175 -47.20 10.73 -11.57
CA LYS A 175 -47.84 12.05 -11.48
C LYS A 175 -48.65 12.23 -12.75
N LYS A 176 -49.93 11.86 -12.73
CA LYS A 176 -50.90 12.44 -13.66
C LYS A 176 -51.15 13.88 -13.24
N PRO A 177 -51.02 14.87 -14.14
CA PRO A 177 -51.30 16.26 -13.81
C PRO A 177 -52.81 16.44 -13.63
N GLY A 178 -53.22 16.75 -12.40
CA GLY A 178 -54.54 17.25 -12.07
C GLY A 178 -55.46 16.24 -11.41
N ASP A 179 -55.42 16.18 -10.08
CA ASP A 179 -56.65 16.13 -9.28
C ASP A 179 -56.41 16.82 -7.94
N LYS A 180 -57.43 17.54 -7.48
CA LYS A 180 -57.35 18.64 -6.53
C LYS A 180 -57.30 18.17 -5.07
N LYS A 181 -56.72 19.05 -4.24
CA LYS A 181 -56.91 19.16 -2.80
C LYS A 181 -58.39 19.09 -2.43
N ASP A 182 -58.73 18.28 -1.43
CA ASP A 182 -59.24 18.71 -0.13
C ASP A 182 -59.58 17.46 0.71
N ASP A 183 -59.77 17.67 2.02
CA ASP A 183 -60.44 16.78 2.98
C ASP A 183 -59.54 15.88 3.85
N ALA A 184 -59.02 16.45 4.95
CA ALA A 184 -59.01 15.79 6.27
C ALA A 184 -58.76 16.81 7.41
N GLN A 185 -59.67 17.77 7.56
CA GLN A 185 -60.05 18.25 8.88
C GLN A 185 -61.30 17.45 9.28
N MET A 186 -61.47 17.21 10.59
CA MET A 186 -62.58 16.54 11.29
C MET A 186 -62.23 15.12 11.78
N LEU A 187 -61.83 15.03 13.05
CA LEU A 187 -62.63 14.37 14.10
C LEU A 187 -61.92 14.57 15.45
N GLY A 188 -62.35 15.60 16.16
CA GLY A 188 -62.17 15.73 17.60
C GLY A 188 -63.47 15.33 18.31
N ASN A 189 -63.28 14.88 19.55
CA ASN A 189 -64.26 14.63 20.61
C ASN A 189 -65.09 13.34 20.51
N GLU A 190 -64.65 12.32 21.25
CA GLU A 190 -65.56 11.57 22.12
C GLU A 190 -65.00 11.57 23.55
N GLU A 191 -65.94 11.69 24.47
CA GLU A 191 -65.75 11.98 25.89
C GLU A 191 -65.20 10.79 26.66
N LYS A 192 -64.60 11.15 27.80
CA LYS A 192 -64.06 10.28 28.83
C LYS A 192 -65.07 9.25 29.33
N ASP A 193 -64.65 7.99 29.36
CA ASP A 193 -64.95 7.11 30.47
C ASP A 193 -63.65 6.76 31.20
N ASP A 194 -63.73 6.97 32.51
CA ASP A 194 -62.74 6.78 33.56
C ASP A 194 -62.54 5.29 33.84
N ASP A 195 -61.32 4.79 33.67
CA ASP A 195 -60.81 3.64 34.42
C ASP A 195 -59.26 3.70 34.43
N GLY A 196 -58.70 4.12 35.56
CA GLY A 196 -57.27 4.34 35.76
C GLY A 196 -56.41 3.08 35.66
N ILE A 197 -55.82 2.86 34.48
CA ILE A 197 -54.60 2.07 34.31
C ILE A 197 -53.56 3.01 33.69
N PRO A 198 -52.37 3.20 34.28
CA PRO A 198 -51.31 3.95 33.61
C PRO A 198 -50.92 3.18 32.35
N GLU A 199 -51.26 3.71 31.17
CA GLU A 199 -50.65 3.27 29.92
C GLU A 199 -49.15 3.57 30.00
N MET A 200 -48.32 2.53 30.08
CA MET A 200 -46.90 2.65 29.77
C MET A 200 -46.79 2.98 28.28
N HIS A 201 -46.76 4.27 27.95
CA HIS A 201 -46.34 4.70 26.63
C HIS A 201 -44.89 4.23 26.41
N ALA A 202 -44.62 3.60 25.25
CA ALA A 202 -43.26 3.33 24.83
C ALA A 202 -42.46 4.65 24.88
N PRO A 203 -41.20 4.65 25.37
CA PRO A 203 -40.38 5.85 25.42
C PRO A 203 -40.30 6.48 24.03
N SER A 204 -40.26 7.81 23.98
CA SER A 204 -39.94 8.49 22.72
C SER A 204 -38.54 8.09 22.25
N THR A 205 -38.23 8.26 20.96
CA THR A 205 -36.90 7.97 20.42
C THR A 205 -35.80 8.70 21.19
N GLU A 206 -36.04 9.95 21.61
CA GLU A 206 -35.12 10.74 22.43
C GLU A 206 -34.96 10.18 23.85
N ASP A 207 -36.06 9.76 24.49
CA ASP A 207 -36.01 9.16 25.82
C ASP A 207 -35.27 7.82 25.81
N GLN A 208 -35.48 7.01 24.76
CA GLN A 208 -34.76 5.76 24.58
C GLN A 208 -33.27 5.99 24.32
N ALA A 209 -32.93 6.89 23.39
CA ALA A 209 -31.53 7.25 23.13
C ALA A 209 -30.83 7.72 24.41
N ARG A 210 -31.47 8.59 25.19
CA ARG A 210 -30.93 9.09 26.46
C ARG A 210 -30.66 7.95 27.45
N MET A 211 -31.62 7.05 27.64
CA MET A 211 -31.49 5.91 28.55
C MET A 211 -30.42 4.92 28.10
N ASP A 212 -30.38 4.60 26.80
CA ASP A 212 -29.44 3.63 26.25
C ASP A 212 -28.00 4.17 26.35
N VAL A 213 -27.78 5.44 26.00
CA VAL A 213 -26.47 6.09 26.17
C VAL A 213 -26.07 6.17 27.65
N GLU A 214 -26.99 6.48 28.57
CA GLU A 214 -26.70 6.52 30.00
C GLU A 214 -26.25 5.15 30.52
N GLN A 215 -26.91 4.07 30.09
CA GLN A 215 -26.57 2.70 30.43
C GLN A 215 -25.23 2.26 29.84
N VAL A 216 -24.93 2.66 28.60
CA VAL A 216 -23.64 2.43 27.93
C VAL A 216 -22.50 3.09 28.73
N LEU A 217 -22.63 4.38 29.05
CA LEU A 217 -21.55 5.14 29.69
C LEU A 217 -21.38 4.79 31.18
N SER A 218 -22.48 4.55 31.90
CA SER A 218 -22.47 4.39 33.37
C SER A 218 -22.33 2.93 33.81
N GLU A 219 -23.00 2.00 33.13
CA GLU A 219 -23.13 0.61 33.56
C GLU A 219 -22.39 -0.37 32.63
N GLY A 220 -22.15 0.02 31.37
CA GLY A 220 -21.63 -0.89 30.34
C GLY A 220 -22.64 -1.96 29.96
N ASP A 221 -23.94 -1.62 29.91
CA ASP A 221 -24.98 -2.59 29.56
C ASP A 221 -24.82 -3.05 28.10
N GLY A 222 -24.61 -4.35 27.90
CA GLY A 222 -24.36 -4.91 26.56
C GLY A 222 -25.55 -4.78 25.60
N GLY A 223 -26.79 -4.81 26.12
CA GLY A 223 -27.97 -4.66 25.27
C GLY A 223 -28.19 -3.23 24.81
N ALA A 224 -27.92 -2.25 25.67
CA ALA A 224 -27.87 -0.84 25.30
C ALA A 224 -26.71 -0.57 24.34
N ALA A 225 -25.54 -1.15 24.59
CA ALA A 225 -24.37 -1.02 23.72
C ALA A 225 -24.64 -1.52 22.30
N GLU A 226 -25.25 -2.71 22.16
CA GLU A 226 -25.65 -3.26 20.85
C GLU A 226 -26.60 -2.32 20.08
N ARG A 227 -27.58 -1.71 20.77
CA ARG A 227 -28.50 -0.75 20.13
C ARG A 227 -27.81 0.55 19.72
N VAL A 228 -26.93 1.09 20.55
CA VAL A 228 -26.17 2.30 20.21
C VAL A 228 -25.23 2.01 19.04
N ASP A 229 -24.51 0.90 19.08
CA ASP A 229 -23.61 0.43 18.03
C ASP A 229 -24.33 0.26 16.69
N GLU A 230 -25.48 -0.42 16.67
CA GLU A 230 -26.29 -0.59 15.46
C GLU A 230 -26.71 0.77 14.86
N VAL A 231 -27.10 1.72 15.70
CA VAL A 231 -27.51 3.06 15.23
C VAL A 231 -26.31 3.84 14.70
N LEU A 232 -25.19 3.92 15.44
CA LEU A 232 -24.00 4.65 15.03
C LEU A 232 -23.39 4.06 13.75
N SER A 233 -23.24 2.73 13.69
CA SER A 233 -22.74 2.00 12.52
C SER A 233 -23.60 2.17 11.27
N SER A 234 -24.87 2.57 11.41
CA SER A 234 -25.77 2.86 10.28
C SER A 234 -25.61 4.25 9.69
N ILE A 235 -24.91 5.16 10.39
CA ILE A 235 -24.69 6.54 9.92
C ILE A 235 -23.72 6.52 8.75
N LYS A 236 -24.02 7.30 7.73
CA LYS A 236 -23.15 7.53 6.57
C LYS A 236 -22.83 9.01 6.52
N PRO A 237 -21.58 9.42 6.77
CA PRO A 237 -21.17 10.81 6.57
C PRO A 237 -21.60 11.32 5.18
N GLY A 238 -22.15 12.53 5.13
CA GLY A 238 -22.72 13.15 3.93
C GLY A 238 -24.22 12.92 3.71
N ASP A 239 -24.84 11.93 4.36
CA ASP A 239 -26.29 11.73 4.32
C ASP A 239 -27.01 12.48 5.47
N GLU A 240 -28.27 12.89 5.25
CA GLU A 240 -29.11 13.47 6.31
C GLU A 240 -29.45 12.40 7.36
N LEU A 241 -29.20 12.71 8.65
CA LEU A 241 -29.48 11.78 9.73
C LEU A 241 -30.99 11.53 9.91
N THR A 242 -31.35 10.26 10.11
CA THR A 242 -32.69 9.92 10.59
C THR A 242 -32.92 10.46 12.01
N PRO A 243 -34.18 10.68 12.44
CA PRO A 243 -34.46 11.13 13.80
C PRO A 243 -33.86 10.23 14.91
N GLN A 244 -33.70 8.93 14.62
CA GLN A 244 -33.07 8.00 15.55
C GLN A 244 -31.55 8.20 15.60
N GLN A 245 -30.89 8.28 14.46
CA GLN A 245 -29.45 8.55 14.40
C GLN A 245 -29.09 9.89 15.07
N ASP A 246 -29.86 10.94 14.76
CA ASP A 246 -29.69 12.26 15.36
C ASP A 246 -29.82 12.23 16.88
N ALA A 247 -30.84 11.53 17.40
CA ALA A 247 -31.06 11.41 18.85
C ALA A 247 -29.91 10.67 19.56
N TYR A 248 -29.44 9.54 19.00
CA TYR A 248 -28.35 8.77 19.60
C TYR A 248 -27.01 9.50 19.57
N LEU A 249 -26.63 10.09 18.42
CA LEU A 249 -25.39 10.87 18.32
C LEU A 249 -25.43 12.10 19.21
N SER A 250 -26.60 12.77 19.28
CA SER A 250 -26.81 13.93 20.16
C SER A 250 -26.68 13.58 21.65
N GLU A 251 -27.21 12.44 22.08
CA GLU A 251 -27.09 11.99 23.47
C GLU A 251 -25.68 11.52 23.80
N MET A 252 -24.99 10.83 22.88
CA MET A 252 -23.57 10.49 23.03
C MET A 252 -22.73 11.74 23.26
N GLN A 253 -22.90 12.76 22.42
CA GLN A 253 -22.19 14.03 22.58
C GLN A 253 -22.51 14.70 23.93
N ARG A 254 -23.80 14.83 24.27
CA ARG A 254 -24.25 15.54 25.48
C ARG A 254 -23.73 14.90 26.76
N GLN A 255 -23.81 13.58 26.86
CA GLN A 255 -23.49 12.83 28.07
C GLN A 255 -21.98 12.66 28.26
N GLN A 256 -21.22 12.55 27.16
CA GLN A 256 -19.76 12.46 27.23
C GLN A 256 -19.07 13.81 27.43
N LYS A 257 -19.71 14.93 27.06
CA LYS A 257 -19.10 16.28 27.05
C LYS A 257 -18.29 16.63 28.30
N GLY A 258 -18.83 16.32 29.48
CA GLY A 258 -18.22 16.64 30.77
C GLY A 258 -17.39 15.52 31.41
N MET A 259 -17.30 14.35 30.77
CA MET A 259 -16.55 13.20 31.30
C MET A 259 -15.04 13.42 31.18
N SER A 260 -14.28 12.87 32.13
CA SER A 260 -12.81 12.83 32.02
C SER A 260 -12.37 11.75 31.03
N VAL A 261 -11.16 11.86 30.47
CA VAL A 261 -10.61 10.81 29.60
C VAL A 261 -10.49 9.48 30.34
N GLU A 262 -10.15 9.50 31.63
CA GLU A 262 -10.12 8.31 32.49
C GLU A 262 -11.51 7.65 32.59
N ASP A 263 -12.57 8.44 32.82
CA ASP A 263 -13.94 7.92 32.90
C ASP A 263 -14.42 7.38 31.54
N LEU A 264 -14.04 8.03 30.44
CA LEU A 264 -14.35 7.60 29.07
C LEU A 264 -13.66 6.28 28.74
N ARG A 265 -12.37 6.14 29.07
CA ARG A 265 -11.64 4.87 28.91
C ARG A 265 -12.22 3.78 29.80
N ALA A 266 -12.57 4.10 31.05
CA ALA A 266 -13.22 3.15 31.93
C ALA A 266 -14.60 2.72 31.41
N ALA A 267 -15.34 3.60 30.73
CA ALA A 267 -16.60 3.27 30.07
C ALA A 267 -16.37 2.34 28.87
N GLU A 268 -15.43 2.68 27.99
CA GLU A 268 -15.06 1.87 26.83
C GLU A 268 -14.66 0.45 27.23
N GLN A 269 -13.78 0.29 28.23
CA GLN A 269 -13.34 -1.02 28.70
C GLN A 269 -14.46 -1.89 29.28
N ARG A 270 -15.54 -1.27 29.78
CA ARG A 270 -16.70 -2.00 30.31
C ARG A 270 -17.58 -2.59 29.19
N LEU A 271 -17.48 -2.09 27.96
CA LEU A 271 -18.36 -2.47 26.84
C LEU A 271 -17.95 -3.78 26.14
N GLY A 272 -16.77 -4.31 26.42
CA GLY A 272 -16.31 -5.58 25.84
C GLY A 272 -16.25 -5.50 24.31
N ASP A 273 -17.07 -6.31 23.63
CA ASP A 273 -17.10 -6.38 22.17
C ASP A 273 -17.64 -5.10 21.50
N HIS A 274 -18.39 -4.25 22.23
CA HIS A 274 -18.96 -2.99 21.73
C HIS A 274 -18.15 -1.74 22.12
N LYS A 275 -16.86 -1.91 22.41
CA LYS A 275 -15.97 -0.81 22.80
C LYS A 275 -15.81 0.27 21.73
N ASN A 276 -16.00 -0.09 20.46
CA ASN A 276 -15.98 0.83 19.32
C ASN A 276 -16.98 1.99 19.47
N VAL A 277 -18.09 1.79 20.18
CA VAL A 277 -19.17 2.78 20.31
C VAL A 277 -18.70 4.16 20.76
N ILE A 278 -17.71 4.23 21.66
CA ILE A 278 -17.18 5.52 22.13
C ILE A 278 -16.36 6.18 21.03
N ALA A 279 -15.44 5.45 20.40
CA ALA A 279 -14.60 5.94 19.31
C ALA A 279 -15.44 6.36 18.09
N ASP A 280 -16.38 5.53 17.66
CA ASP A 280 -17.28 5.79 16.53
C ASP A 280 -18.09 7.06 16.78
N SER A 281 -18.57 7.26 18.02
CA SER A 281 -19.26 8.50 18.37
C SER A 281 -18.37 9.73 18.20
N TRP A 282 -17.09 9.64 18.56
CA TRP A 282 -16.14 10.75 18.44
C TRP A 282 -15.82 11.06 16.98
N GLN A 283 -15.62 10.03 16.17
CA GLN A 283 -15.40 10.19 14.73
C GLN A 283 -16.62 10.84 14.08
N LEU A 284 -17.83 10.34 14.35
CA LEU A 284 -19.07 10.88 13.80
C LEU A 284 -19.37 12.31 14.27
N MET A 285 -19.18 12.64 15.54
CA MET A 285 -19.47 13.99 16.06
C MET A 285 -18.43 15.04 15.65
N SER A 286 -17.23 14.60 15.24
CA SER A 286 -16.15 15.48 14.78
C SER A 286 -16.07 15.61 13.25
N ASN A 287 -16.82 14.80 12.51
CA ASN A 287 -16.86 14.81 11.05
C ASN A 287 -17.77 15.93 10.52
N ASP A 288 -17.24 16.81 9.66
CA ASP A 288 -17.94 18.00 9.14
C ASP A 288 -18.97 17.71 8.04
N ASP A 289 -18.99 16.46 7.55
CA ASP A 289 -20.04 15.88 6.70
C ASP A 289 -21.21 15.29 7.51
N VAL A 290 -21.17 15.34 8.84
CA VAL A 290 -22.26 14.91 9.72
C VAL A 290 -22.92 16.12 10.38
N GLU A 291 -24.23 16.28 10.19
CA GLU A 291 -25.04 17.33 10.83
C GLU A 291 -26.02 16.74 11.85
N TYR A 292 -26.00 17.23 13.10
CA TYR A 292 -26.86 16.72 14.18
C TYR A 292 -27.25 17.79 15.22
N SER A 293 -28.37 17.55 15.90
CA SER A 293 -29.11 18.55 16.69
C SER A 293 -28.38 19.07 17.93
N ALA A 294 -27.48 18.28 18.53
CA ALA A 294 -26.68 18.70 19.69
C ALA A 294 -25.39 19.43 19.33
N GLY A 295 -25.07 19.62 18.04
CA GLY A 295 -23.90 20.38 17.60
C GLY A 295 -23.83 21.77 18.26
N ALA A 296 -22.72 22.09 18.91
CA ALA A 296 -22.45 23.38 19.53
C ALA A 296 -22.33 24.51 18.47
N GLY A 297 -23.26 25.47 18.50
CA GLY A 297 -23.22 26.69 17.67
C GLY A 297 -24.52 26.93 16.89
N ASP A 298 -24.50 27.90 15.98
CA ASP A 298 -25.55 28.07 14.95
C ASP A 298 -25.36 27.04 13.81
N ASP A 299 -24.13 26.52 13.62
CA ASP A 299 -23.81 25.44 12.69
C ASP A 299 -23.88 24.09 13.41
N LYS A 300 -24.79 23.23 12.94
CA LYS A 300 -25.04 21.88 13.48
C LYS A 300 -24.06 20.81 12.94
N LYS A 301 -22.99 21.24 12.28
CA LYS A 301 -21.97 20.36 11.70
C LYS A 301 -21.04 19.80 12.78
N GLY A 302 -20.57 18.57 12.56
CA GLY A 302 -19.50 18.00 13.36
C GLY A 302 -18.22 18.83 13.26
N ALA A 303 -17.47 18.84 14.36
CA ALA A 303 -16.22 19.58 14.50
C ALA A 303 -15.44 19.13 15.74
N ALA A 304 -14.16 19.48 15.86
CA ALA A 304 -13.38 19.23 17.09
C ALA A 304 -14.04 19.79 18.36
N SER A 305 -14.78 20.90 18.25
CA SER A 305 -15.49 21.51 19.39
C SER A 305 -16.62 20.65 19.95
N GLN A 306 -17.01 19.59 19.24
CA GLN A 306 -18.05 18.65 19.66
C GLN A 306 -17.52 17.50 20.51
N LEU A 307 -16.22 17.19 20.42
CA LEU A 307 -15.56 16.17 21.23
C LEU A 307 -15.73 16.44 22.73
N PRO A 308 -15.55 15.46 23.61
CA PRO A 308 -15.54 15.71 25.06
C PRO A 308 -14.53 16.80 25.45
N ASP A 309 -14.90 17.66 26.42
CA ASP A 309 -14.08 18.83 26.81
C ASP A 309 -12.67 18.40 27.29
N SER A 310 -12.57 17.22 27.91
CA SER A 310 -11.32 16.62 28.38
C SER A 310 -10.42 16.15 27.23
N VAL A 311 -11.01 15.57 26.18
CA VAL A 311 -10.32 15.14 24.95
C VAL A 311 -9.76 16.35 24.22
N GLN A 312 -10.61 17.37 23.98
CA GLN A 312 -10.18 18.63 23.35
C GLN A 312 -8.99 19.26 24.10
N LYS A 313 -9.06 19.28 25.43
CA LYS A 313 -8.03 19.85 26.28
C LYS A 313 -6.71 19.08 26.20
N ALA A 314 -6.75 17.75 26.22
CA ALA A 314 -5.54 16.92 26.13
C ALA A 314 -4.84 17.11 24.77
N LEU A 315 -5.59 17.03 23.66
CA LEU A 315 -5.06 17.20 22.30
C LEU A 315 -4.51 18.61 22.05
N THR A 316 -5.23 19.64 22.51
CA THR A 316 -4.80 21.04 22.34
C THR A 316 -3.45 21.32 23.00
N ASN A 317 -3.21 20.70 24.17
CA ASN A 317 -2.04 20.95 25.03
C ASN A 317 -1.05 19.77 25.02
N ALA A 318 -1.00 18.99 23.94
CA ALA A 318 -0.22 17.75 23.88
C ALA A 318 1.28 17.93 24.15
N GLY A 319 1.85 19.07 23.73
CA GLY A 319 3.26 19.43 23.98
C GLY A 319 3.55 20.04 25.35
N ASP A 320 2.54 20.26 26.20
CA ASP A 320 2.77 20.82 27.54
C ASP A 320 3.57 19.84 28.40
N THR A 321 4.68 20.29 28.97
CA THR A 321 5.49 19.48 29.87
C THR A 321 5.36 19.94 31.33
N TRP A 322 5.76 19.06 32.25
CA TRP A 322 6.00 19.43 33.64
C TRP A 322 7.27 18.75 34.19
N PRO A 323 8.01 19.42 35.08
CA PRO A 323 9.21 18.84 35.67
C PRO A 323 8.84 17.78 36.71
N ILE A 324 9.48 16.62 36.61
CA ILE A 324 9.34 15.52 37.59
C ILE A 324 10.65 15.24 38.36
N GLY A 325 11.73 15.95 38.02
CA GLY A 325 13.01 15.91 38.70
C GLY A 325 14.02 16.86 38.06
N ASP A 326 15.24 16.88 38.61
CA ASP A 326 16.34 17.66 38.04
C ASP A 326 16.70 17.12 36.65
N GLY A 327 16.45 17.91 35.61
CA GLY A 327 16.72 17.51 34.23
C GLY A 327 15.81 16.41 33.69
N ILE A 328 14.63 16.20 34.28
CA ILE A 328 13.66 15.21 33.79
C ILE A 328 12.26 15.82 33.76
N GLY A 329 11.61 15.73 32.61
CA GLY A 329 10.23 16.16 32.39
C GLY A 329 9.34 15.01 31.93
N GLN A 330 8.04 15.29 31.87
CA GLN A 330 7.03 14.41 31.30
C GLN A 330 5.99 15.26 30.58
N LEU A 331 5.32 14.69 29.57
CA LEU A 331 4.12 15.30 28.99
C LEU A 331 3.02 15.38 30.06
N ARG A 332 2.42 16.56 30.21
CA ARG A 332 1.38 16.84 31.21
C ARG A 332 0.14 15.96 31.00
N TYR A 333 -0.15 15.63 29.74
CA TYR A 333 -1.31 14.86 29.32
C TYR A 333 -0.93 13.46 28.81
N GLU A 334 0.23 12.91 29.19
CA GLU A 334 0.71 11.62 28.66
C GLU A 334 -0.33 10.49 28.75
N GLY A 335 -0.95 10.33 29.93
CA GLY A 335 -1.96 9.29 30.16
C GLY A 335 -3.26 9.52 29.37
N ASP A 336 -3.70 10.78 29.28
CA ASP A 336 -4.90 11.13 28.54
C ASP A 336 -4.69 10.90 27.03
N LEU A 337 -3.55 11.32 26.48
CA LEU A 337 -3.22 11.11 25.06
C LEU A 337 -3.18 9.63 24.70
N LYS A 338 -2.53 8.80 25.52
CA LYS A 338 -2.50 7.34 25.33
C LYS A 338 -3.90 6.73 25.41
N ALA A 339 -4.70 7.13 26.40
CA ALA A 339 -6.06 6.62 26.53
C ALA A 339 -6.96 7.04 25.35
N ILE A 340 -6.81 8.27 24.84
CA ILE A 340 -7.50 8.73 23.63
C ILE A 340 -7.10 7.86 22.44
N SER A 341 -5.79 7.68 22.19
CA SER A 341 -5.30 6.81 21.12
C SER A 341 -5.86 5.41 21.20
N GLU A 342 -5.83 4.79 22.38
CA GLU A 342 -6.34 3.44 22.56
C GLU A 342 -7.85 3.34 22.31
N ILE A 343 -8.63 4.35 22.67
CA ILE A 343 -10.06 4.39 22.35
C ILE A 343 -10.24 4.48 20.83
N VAL A 344 -9.56 5.40 20.16
CA VAL A 344 -9.72 5.60 18.70
C VAL A 344 -9.36 4.34 17.91
N LYS A 345 -8.29 3.64 18.30
CA LYS A 345 -7.88 2.36 17.70
C LYS A 345 -8.92 1.24 17.82
N ASP A 346 -9.82 1.35 18.78
CA ASP A 346 -10.88 0.37 19.01
C ASP A 346 -12.15 0.69 18.19
N GLY A 347 -12.17 1.81 17.47
CA GLY A 347 -13.26 2.23 16.59
C GLY A 347 -13.29 1.52 15.24
N ASN A 348 -14.31 1.86 14.45
CA ASN A 348 -14.50 1.41 13.08
C ASN A 348 -13.66 2.28 12.11
N PRO A 349 -12.68 1.69 11.38
CA PRO A 349 -11.87 2.42 10.41
C PRO A 349 -12.69 3.09 9.31
N GLY A 350 -13.90 2.58 9.01
CA GLY A 350 -14.80 3.18 8.01
C GLY A 350 -15.33 4.58 8.38
N PHE A 351 -15.12 5.04 9.62
CA PHE A 351 -15.41 6.40 10.05
C PHE A 351 -14.17 7.30 10.14
N GLN A 352 -12.96 6.75 9.99
CA GLN A 352 -11.68 7.47 10.07
C GLN A 352 -11.30 8.01 8.69
N THR A 353 -12.07 8.98 8.20
CA THR A 353 -11.80 9.60 6.91
C THR A 353 -12.17 11.07 6.96
N GLY A 354 -11.16 11.93 6.85
CA GLY A 354 -11.29 13.38 6.86
C GLY A 354 -11.81 13.95 8.19
N THR A 355 -11.68 13.24 9.32
CA THR A 355 -12.33 13.69 10.56
C THR A 355 -11.52 14.76 11.29
N GLU A 356 -12.20 15.63 12.03
CA GLU A 356 -11.50 16.63 12.82
C GLU A 356 -10.85 16.02 14.07
N LEU A 357 -11.31 14.87 14.57
CA LEU A 357 -10.60 14.12 15.62
C LEU A 357 -9.22 13.69 15.13
N ASP A 358 -9.16 13.05 13.97
CA ASP A 358 -7.92 12.55 13.36
C ASP A 358 -6.98 13.72 13.05
N ARG A 359 -7.53 14.85 12.58
CA ARG A 359 -6.76 16.10 12.40
C ARG A 359 -6.12 16.57 13.71
N GLN A 360 -6.86 16.54 14.82
CA GLN A 360 -6.32 16.93 16.13
C GLN A 360 -5.32 15.91 16.68
N LEU A 361 -5.46 14.61 16.38
CA LEU A 361 -4.51 13.57 16.78
C LEU A 361 -3.14 13.77 16.14
N ILE A 362 -3.07 13.97 14.82
CA ILE A 362 -1.78 14.19 14.15
C ILE A 362 -1.14 15.52 14.55
N VAL A 363 -1.94 16.58 14.77
CA VAL A 363 -1.43 17.86 15.30
C VAL A 363 -0.96 17.74 16.76
N ALA A 364 -1.60 16.89 17.57
CA ALA A 364 -1.16 16.59 18.92
C ALA A 364 0.16 15.80 18.92
N ALA A 365 0.32 14.86 17.99
CA ALA A 365 1.55 14.09 17.80
C ALA A 365 2.74 15.01 17.47
N ASP A 366 2.55 15.92 16.51
CA ASP A 366 3.51 16.95 16.13
C ASP A 366 3.94 17.80 17.34
N LYS A 367 2.98 18.45 18.02
CA LYS A 367 3.23 19.23 19.25
C LYS A 367 3.95 18.45 20.36
N ALA A 368 3.68 17.15 20.48
CA ALA A 368 4.29 16.30 21.50
C ALA A 368 5.74 15.94 21.16
N MET A 369 6.10 15.80 19.88
CA MET A 369 7.51 15.69 19.45
C MET A 369 8.26 17.01 19.73
N ASP A 370 7.61 18.12 19.41
CA ASP A 370 8.04 19.51 19.62
C ASP A 370 8.17 19.91 21.11
N ALA A 371 7.74 19.03 22.01
CA ALA A 371 7.81 19.26 23.44
C ALA A 371 9.26 19.54 23.87
N ARG A 372 9.52 20.80 24.23
CA ARG A 372 10.87 21.27 24.52
C ARG A 372 11.50 20.48 25.65
N ASP A 373 12.73 20.05 25.41
CA ASP A 373 13.61 19.57 26.45
C ASP A 373 13.69 20.61 27.58
N ILE A 374 13.53 20.14 28.81
CA ILE A 374 13.95 20.93 29.98
C ILE A 374 15.47 21.10 29.82
N PRO A 375 16.07 22.30 29.96
CA PRO A 375 17.47 22.52 29.59
C PRO A 375 18.43 21.44 30.12
N GLY A 376 19.00 20.65 29.21
CA GLY A 376 19.91 19.54 29.51
C GLY A 376 19.25 18.27 30.05
N GLY A 377 17.95 18.07 29.79
CA GLY A 377 17.12 17.03 30.38
C GLY A 377 16.16 16.36 29.40
N GLN A 378 15.71 15.16 29.75
CA GLN A 378 14.89 14.27 28.90
C GLN A 378 13.40 14.38 29.25
N ILE A 379 12.52 14.28 28.24
CA ILE A 379 11.07 14.08 28.45
C ILE A 379 10.76 12.59 28.40
N LEU A 380 10.35 12.02 29.54
CA LEU A 380 9.99 10.59 29.61
C LEU A 380 8.65 10.33 28.94
N GLY A 381 8.54 9.18 28.27
CA GLY A 381 7.29 8.67 27.72
C GLY A 381 6.85 9.31 26.40
N ARG A 382 7.51 10.40 25.97
CA ARG A 382 7.17 11.17 24.77
C ARG A 382 7.05 10.29 23.53
N GLU A 383 8.09 9.53 23.21
CA GLU A 383 8.16 8.73 21.98
C GLU A 383 7.05 7.68 21.95
N SER A 384 6.79 7.00 23.07
CA SER A 384 5.70 6.03 23.18
C SER A 384 4.30 6.65 23.09
N THR A 385 4.13 7.89 23.55
CA THR A 385 2.85 8.60 23.42
C THR A 385 2.61 9.03 21.98
N VAL A 386 3.64 9.57 21.32
CA VAL A 386 3.55 9.95 19.91
C VAL A 386 3.29 8.72 19.04
N GLN A 387 3.96 7.59 19.32
CA GLN A 387 3.69 6.31 18.66
C GLN A 387 2.21 5.94 18.76
N SER A 388 1.61 6.02 19.96
CA SER A 388 0.17 5.72 20.13
C SER A 388 -0.72 6.67 19.33
N LEU A 389 -0.34 7.95 19.20
CA LEU A 389 -1.09 8.91 18.38
C LEU A 389 -0.99 8.59 16.90
N PHE A 390 0.17 8.18 16.40
CA PHE A 390 0.35 7.72 15.02
C PHE A 390 -0.47 6.46 14.71
N GLU A 391 -0.42 5.45 15.58
CA GLU A 391 -1.21 4.22 15.43
C GLU A 391 -2.73 4.43 15.53
N ALA A 392 -3.18 5.62 15.94
CA ALA A 392 -4.60 5.95 16.05
C ALA A 392 -5.12 6.73 14.84
N VAL A 393 -4.23 7.27 14.01
CA VAL A 393 -4.56 8.14 12.87
C VAL A 393 -4.09 7.56 11.53
N ASP A 394 -3.39 6.43 11.55
CA ASP A 394 -2.73 5.84 10.37
C ASP A 394 -3.70 5.44 9.26
N ASP A 395 -4.97 5.15 9.59
CA ASP A 395 -6.03 4.84 8.62
C ASP A 395 -6.61 6.08 7.90
N ASP A 396 -6.46 7.31 8.43
CA ASP A 396 -7.01 8.53 7.81
C ASP A 396 -6.01 9.19 6.84
N HIS A 397 -5.84 8.56 5.68
CA HIS A 397 -4.93 9.00 4.62
C HIS A 397 -5.16 10.46 4.19
N GLN A 398 -6.40 10.94 4.20
CA GLN A 398 -6.73 12.32 3.84
C GLN A 398 -6.18 13.31 4.86
N ILE A 399 -6.31 13.01 6.15
CA ILE A 399 -5.75 13.87 7.21
C ILE A 399 -4.22 13.84 7.21
N ILE A 400 -3.61 12.68 6.95
CA ILE A 400 -2.15 12.57 6.82
C ILE A 400 -1.66 13.41 5.63
N ASN A 401 -2.33 13.32 4.48
CA ASN A 401 -2.05 14.17 3.32
C ASN A 401 -2.21 15.66 3.66
N ASP A 402 -3.32 16.06 4.29
CA ASP A 402 -3.55 17.45 4.71
C ASP A 402 -2.43 17.97 5.63
N HIS A 403 -1.96 17.14 6.55
CA HIS A 403 -0.86 17.46 7.46
C HIS A 403 0.45 17.69 6.68
N LEU A 404 0.82 16.75 5.81
CA LEU A 404 2.04 16.83 4.99
C LEU A 404 1.99 17.92 3.92
N MET A 405 0.79 18.37 3.54
CA MET A 405 0.62 19.52 2.64
C MET A 405 0.54 20.86 3.40
N GLY A 406 0.74 20.86 4.72
CA GLY A 406 0.71 22.05 5.56
C GLY A 406 -0.68 22.68 5.69
N ARG A 407 -1.75 21.98 5.28
CA ARG A 407 -3.13 22.49 5.31
C ARG A 407 -3.65 22.62 6.75
N ASN A 408 -2.98 21.95 7.70
CA ASN A 408 -3.22 22.05 9.14
C ASN A 408 -2.44 23.19 9.83
N GLY A 409 -1.68 23.99 9.08
CA GLY A 409 -0.89 25.11 9.62
C GLY A 409 0.39 24.69 10.36
N VAL A 410 0.86 23.47 10.11
CA VAL A 410 2.09 22.90 10.68
C VAL A 410 3.31 23.21 9.81
N ASP A 411 4.50 23.21 10.40
CA ASP A 411 5.76 23.25 9.66
C ASP A 411 6.12 21.83 9.25
N VAL A 412 5.87 21.50 7.99
CA VAL A 412 6.00 20.12 7.50
C VAL A 412 7.45 19.63 7.55
N ASP A 413 8.41 20.52 7.28
CA ASP A 413 9.83 20.13 7.29
C ASP A 413 10.31 19.90 8.73
N ASP A 414 9.72 20.62 9.69
CA ASP A 414 9.91 20.40 11.12
C ASP A 414 9.35 19.04 11.56
N PHE A 415 8.09 18.74 11.21
CA PHE A 415 7.46 17.45 11.48
C PHE A 415 8.25 16.28 10.88
N LEU A 416 8.64 16.37 9.60
CA LEU A 416 9.42 15.32 8.95
C LEU A 416 10.82 15.17 9.56
N ARG A 417 11.45 16.27 10.01
CA ARG A 417 12.71 16.20 10.75
C ARG A 417 12.53 15.46 12.07
N ASP A 418 11.50 15.77 12.83
CA ASP A 418 11.24 15.15 14.12
C ASP A 418 10.92 13.66 13.95
N VAL A 419 10.11 13.29 12.96
CA VAL A 419 9.82 11.89 12.58
C VAL A 419 11.10 11.12 12.26
N ASN A 420 12.01 11.71 11.49
CA ASN A 420 13.22 11.02 11.03
C ASN A 420 14.35 11.01 12.07
N THR A 421 14.40 11.98 12.99
CA THR A 421 15.50 12.10 13.97
C THR A 421 15.17 11.47 15.33
N THR A 422 13.89 11.27 15.63
CA THR A 422 13.44 10.59 16.85
C THR A 422 13.94 9.14 16.88
N ASP A 423 14.46 8.71 18.04
CA ASP A 423 14.83 7.32 18.30
C ASP A 423 13.58 6.55 18.77
N TRP A 424 12.90 5.90 17.83
CA TRP A 424 11.60 5.31 18.08
C TRP A 424 11.71 3.96 18.81
N PRO A 425 10.94 3.73 19.89
CA PRO A 425 11.01 2.49 20.67
C PRO A 425 10.56 1.25 19.88
N ASP A 426 9.79 1.42 18.81
CA ASP A 426 9.31 0.38 17.90
C ASP A 426 10.11 0.32 16.58
N ASN A 427 11.32 0.90 16.57
CA ASN A 427 12.18 1.07 15.39
C ASN A 427 11.55 1.91 14.26
N GLY A 428 10.54 2.73 14.57
CA GLY A 428 9.88 3.66 13.66
C GLY A 428 8.70 3.05 12.90
N LYS A 429 8.16 1.94 13.38
CA LYS A 429 7.08 1.21 12.73
C LYS A 429 5.79 2.04 12.64
N ALA A 430 5.31 2.60 13.75
CA ALA A 430 4.11 3.44 13.76
C ALA A 430 4.28 4.70 12.90
N ALA A 431 5.45 5.35 12.98
CA ALA A 431 5.76 6.49 12.13
C ALA A 431 5.78 6.12 10.64
N GLY A 432 6.30 4.94 10.31
CA GLY A 432 6.33 4.42 8.94
C GLY A 432 4.94 4.18 8.34
N TYR A 433 3.95 3.79 9.14
CA TYR A 433 2.58 3.56 8.66
C TYR A 433 1.89 4.82 8.14
N LEU A 434 2.33 6.02 8.57
CA LEU A 434 1.85 7.27 7.99
C LEU A 434 2.16 7.39 6.49
N PHE A 435 3.12 6.62 5.97
CA PHE A 435 3.64 6.76 4.61
C PHE A 435 3.48 5.49 3.77
N SER A 436 3.49 4.31 4.38
CA SER A 436 3.54 3.03 3.66
C SER A 436 2.34 2.78 2.75
N TRP A 437 1.15 3.25 3.16
CA TRP A 437 -0.11 3.08 2.43
C TRP A 437 -0.08 3.67 1.01
N THR A 438 0.86 4.57 0.73
CA THR A 438 1.07 5.14 -0.61
C THR A 438 1.31 4.07 -1.68
N ASN A 439 1.80 2.89 -1.30
CA ASN A 439 1.92 1.76 -2.22
C ASN A 439 0.55 1.18 -2.62
N GLU A 440 -0.24 0.79 -1.62
CA GLU A 440 -1.57 0.19 -1.81
C GLU A 440 -2.55 1.14 -2.49
N ALA A 441 -2.46 2.43 -2.20
CA ALA A 441 -3.35 3.45 -2.73
C ALA A 441 -2.93 3.99 -4.11
N SER A 442 -1.73 3.62 -4.61
CA SER A 442 -1.16 4.14 -5.87
C SER A 442 -2.00 3.83 -7.11
N SER A 443 -2.89 2.84 -7.02
CA SER A 443 -3.87 2.53 -8.05
C SER A 443 -5.29 2.46 -7.45
N GLY A 444 -5.93 3.61 -7.27
CA GLY A 444 -7.25 3.68 -6.65
C GLY A 444 -7.83 5.10 -6.60
N PRO A 445 -8.95 5.29 -5.88
CA PRO A 445 -9.54 6.62 -5.65
C PRO A 445 -8.56 7.59 -4.96
N GLU A 446 -7.65 7.06 -4.15
CA GLU A 446 -6.67 7.81 -3.36
C GLU A 446 -5.31 7.97 -4.06
N ALA A 447 -5.16 7.55 -5.32
CA ALA A 447 -3.88 7.59 -6.03
C ALA A 447 -3.25 9.00 -6.04
N HIS A 448 -4.08 10.03 -6.16
CA HIS A 448 -3.62 11.43 -6.16
C HIS A 448 -3.00 11.84 -4.81
N ILE A 449 -3.67 11.58 -3.68
CA ILE A 449 -3.10 11.88 -2.35
C ILE A 449 -1.92 10.97 -2.03
N ALA A 450 -1.93 9.72 -2.52
CA ALA A 450 -0.80 8.81 -2.37
C ALA A 450 0.46 9.37 -3.05
N ALA A 451 0.33 9.90 -4.27
CA ALA A 451 1.41 10.53 -4.99
C ALA A 451 1.90 11.82 -4.31
N GLU A 452 1.00 12.69 -3.85
CA GLU A 452 1.35 13.92 -3.11
C GLU A 452 2.11 13.60 -1.81
N VAL A 453 1.66 12.58 -1.06
CA VAL A 453 2.34 12.15 0.18
C VAL A 453 3.71 11.57 -0.15
N ALA A 454 3.79 10.67 -1.13
CA ALA A 454 5.04 10.09 -1.61
C ALA A 454 6.05 11.15 -2.04
N ASP A 455 5.62 12.13 -2.84
CA ASP A 455 6.44 13.25 -3.28
C ASP A 455 7.04 14.00 -2.10
N LYS A 456 6.21 14.34 -1.10
CA LYS A 456 6.65 15.17 0.02
C LYS A 456 7.67 14.47 0.92
N TYR A 457 7.45 13.21 1.30
CA TYR A 457 8.41 12.52 2.16
C TYR A 457 9.66 12.06 1.38
N ALA A 458 9.53 11.66 0.11
CA ALA A 458 10.70 11.35 -0.73
C ALA A 458 11.56 12.60 -1.00
N GLY A 459 10.93 13.74 -1.27
CA GLY A 459 11.62 15.03 -1.40
C GLY A 459 12.42 15.36 -0.15
N TYR A 460 11.80 15.23 1.04
CA TYR A 460 12.50 15.43 2.31
C TYR A 460 13.70 14.48 2.49
N ILE A 461 13.51 13.18 2.25
CA ILE A 461 14.60 12.19 2.36
C ILE A 461 15.75 12.54 1.41
N GLY A 462 15.43 12.91 0.16
CA GLY A 462 16.40 13.31 -0.85
C GLY A 462 17.20 14.54 -0.45
N GLU A 463 16.51 15.61 -0.04
CA GLU A 463 17.11 16.89 0.35
C GLU A 463 17.96 16.79 1.63
N HIS A 464 17.52 15.96 2.59
CA HIS A 464 18.19 15.77 3.88
C HIS A 464 19.12 14.54 3.92
N ARG A 465 19.46 13.96 2.77
CA ARG A 465 20.35 12.79 2.64
C ARG A 465 21.55 12.86 3.59
N THR A 466 22.32 13.95 3.57
CA THR A 466 23.55 14.08 4.36
C THR A 466 23.30 13.91 5.86
N ASP A 467 22.21 14.49 6.36
CA ASP A 467 21.84 14.42 7.78
C ASP A 467 21.32 13.01 8.14
N LEU A 468 20.53 12.41 7.25
CA LEU A 468 19.93 11.08 7.45
C LEU A 468 20.94 9.93 7.32
N MET A 469 22.04 10.15 6.60
CA MET A 469 23.15 9.19 6.50
C MET A 469 24.11 9.25 7.69
N ASN A 470 24.04 10.32 8.49
CA ASN A 470 24.87 10.45 9.68
C ASN A 470 24.20 11.33 10.76
N PHE A 471 23.47 10.67 11.64
CA PHE A 471 22.98 11.22 12.89
C PHE A 471 23.69 10.51 14.05
N ASP A 472 24.52 11.25 14.81
CA ASP A 472 25.28 10.75 15.96
C ASP A 472 26.09 9.46 15.69
N GLY A 473 26.64 9.32 14.46
CA GLY A 473 27.39 8.13 14.05
C GLY A 473 26.51 6.92 13.72
N GLN A 474 25.26 7.15 13.33
CA GLN A 474 24.33 6.14 12.81
C GLN A 474 23.58 6.70 11.60
N THR A 475 23.23 5.84 10.64
CA THR A 475 22.28 6.17 9.58
C THR A 475 20.83 6.04 10.09
N LEU A 476 19.88 6.60 9.34
CA LEU A 476 18.45 6.42 9.60
C LEU A 476 18.05 4.93 9.64
N GLY A 477 18.50 4.10 8.69
CA GLY A 477 18.18 2.67 8.66
C GLY A 477 18.81 1.86 9.80
N GLN A 478 19.88 2.36 10.43
CA GLN A 478 20.43 1.75 11.64
C GLN A 478 19.61 2.09 12.88
N ARG A 479 19.08 3.32 12.95
CA ARG A 479 18.31 3.80 14.10
C ARG A 479 16.86 3.32 14.05
N ASN A 480 16.19 3.56 12.92
CA ASN A 480 14.78 3.29 12.70
C ASN A 480 14.58 2.39 11.47
N PRO A 481 15.02 1.11 11.52
CA PRO A 481 14.93 0.21 10.37
C PRO A 481 13.50 0.01 9.86
N GLU A 482 12.49 -0.06 10.73
CA GLU A 482 11.09 -0.24 10.29
C GLU A 482 10.57 1.01 9.55
N LEU A 483 10.95 2.22 9.97
CA LEU A 483 10.60 3.46 9.25
C LEU A 483 11.14 3.43 7.81
N VAL A 484 12.42 3.08 7.65
CA VAL A 484 13.06 3.01 6.32
C VAL A 484 12.45 1.90 5.45
N GLN A 485 12.06 0.78 6.06
CA GLN A 485 11.34 -0.29 5.36
C GLN A 485 9.96 0.16 4.87
N GLN A 486 9.21 0.91 5.69
CA GLN A 486 7.91 1.45 5.31
C GLN A 486 8.02 2.53 4.23
N TYR A 487 9.05 3.39 4.27
CA TYR A 487 9.34 4.32 3.17
C TYR A 487 9.65 3.57 1.87
N ALA A 488 10.51 2.55 1.91
CA ALA A 488 10.83 1.77 0.73
C ALA A 488 9.60 1.06 0.15
N HIS A 489 8.73 0.52 1.00
CA HIS A 489 7.45 -0.08 0.59
C HIS A 489 6.53 0.95 -0.07
N GLY A 490 6.31 2.10 0.57
CA GLY A 490 5.47 3.20 0.05
C GLY A 490 5.95 3.73 -1.30
N LEU A 491 7.27 3.79 -1.52
CA LEU A 491 7.86 4.35 -2.74
C LEU A 491 7.93 3.41 -3.93
N VAL A 492 7.62 2.12 -3.78
CA VAL A 492 7.70 1.14 -4.89
C VAL A 492 6.97 1.60 -6.16
N PRO A 493 5.73 2.14 -6.12
CA PRO A 493 5.03 2.55 -7.33
C PRO A 493 5.67 3.73 -8.06
N PHE A 494 6.43 4.56 -7.35
CA PHE A 494 6.98 5.84 -7.84
C PHE A 494 8.43 5.70 -8.32
N VAL A 495 8.98 4.49 -8.35
CA VAL A 495 10.35 4.22 -8.81
C VAL A 495 10.55 4.62 -10.29
N ASP A 496 9.54 4.42 -11.13
CA ASP A 496 9.61 4.84 -12.53
C ASP A 496 9.61 6.37 -12.67
N ASP A 497 8.82 7.07 -11.84
CA ASP A 497 8.82 8.53 -11.74
C ASP A 497 10.17 9.08 -11.24
N MET A 498 10.79 8.43 -10.25
CA MET A 498 12.15 8.72 -9.80
C MET A 498 13.20 8.50 -10.89
N ALA A 499 12.92 7.75 -11.95
CA ALA A 499 13.79 7.65 -13.13
C ALA A 499 13.57 8.76 -14.16
N GLY A 500 12.68 9.71 -13.87
CA GLY A 500 12.30 10.81 -14.74
C GLY A 500 11.22 10.47 -15.76
N ASN A 501 10.54 9.33 -15.60
CA ASN A 501 9.30 9.05 -16.33
C ASN A 501 8.11 9.72 -15.63
N ASN A 502 6.93 9.65 -16.23
CA ASN A 502 5.72 10.31 -15.73
C ASN A 502 4.63 9.29 -15.40
N GLY A 503 4.93 8.32 -14.53
CA GLY A 503 4.05 7.22 -14.15
C GLY A 503 2.83 7.68 -13.35
N SER A 504 3.02 8.68 -12.49
CA SER A 504 2.02 9.34 -11.65
C SER A 504 1.23 10.45 -12.35
N GLY A 505 1.45 10.71 -13.65
CA GLY A 505 0.81 11.82 -14.35
C GLY A 505 1.32 13.21 -13.95
N GLY A 506 2.38 13.29 -13.16
CA GLY A 506 3.11 14.52 -12.80
C GLY A 506 2.90 14.93 -11.35
N GLU A 507 2.32 14.04 -10.55
CA GLU A 507 1.98 14.25 -9.14
C GLU A 507 3.16 13.89 -8.22
N PHE A 508 4.11 13.07 -8.69
CA PHE A 508 5.38 12.78 -8.05
C PHE A 508 6.54 13.37 -8.88
N GLU A 509 7.23 14.39 -8.37
CA GLU A 509 8.35 15.06 -9.02
C GLU A 509 9.35 15.61 -7.97
N ILE A 510 10.14 14.71 -7.38
CA ILE A 510 11.13 15.09 -6.36
C ILE A 510 12.38 15.79 -6.93
N ASP A 511 12.68 15.62 -8.22
CA ASP A 511 13.80 16.27 -8.89
C ASP A 511 13.29 17.24 -9.97
N THR A 512 13.92 18.41 -10.07
CA THR A 512 13.50 19.40 -11.06
C THR A 512 13.72 18.87 -12.48
N GLU A 513 12.88 19.29 -13.43
CA GLU A 513 13.08 18.98 -14.85
C GLU A 513 14.51 19.28 -15.37
N LYS A 514 15.17 20.30 -14.82
CA LYS A 514 16.56 20.61 -15.16
C LYS A 514 17.51 19.51 -14.68
N ASP A 515 17.34 19.05 -13.44
CA ASP A 515 18.21 18.03 -12.83
C ASP A 515 17.97 16.65 -13.44
N ARG A 516 16.71 16.34 -13.83
CA ARG A 516 16.37 15.16 -14.63
C ARG A 516 17.08 15.17 -15.99
N ARG A 517 16.97 16.27 -16.75
CA ARG A 517 17.65 16.41 -18.04
C ARG A 517 19.17 16.38 -17.95
N ALA A 518 19.73 16.87 -16.84
CA ALA A 518 21.17 16.84 -16.59
C ALA A 518 21.66 15.47 -16.09
N GLY A 519 20.75 14.54 -15.77
CA GLY A 519 21.10 13.26 -15.13
C GLY A 519 21.73 13.44 -13.75
N LEU A 520 21.46 14.56 -13.06
CA LEU A 520 22.01 14.86 -11.73
C LEU A 520 21.16 14.26 -10.62
N MET A 521 19.83 14.42 -10.73
CA MET A 521 18.80 13.80 -9.89
C MET A 521 19.18 13.68 -8.39
N PRO A 522 19.58 14.79 -7.73
CA PRO A 522 20.11 14.75 -6.37
C PRO A 522 19.13 14.14 -5.36
N ASN A 523 17.82 14.39 -5.50
CA ASN A 523 16.84 13.92 -4.54
C ASN A 523 16.56 12.42 -4.72
N ALA A 524 16.41 11.92 -5.96
CA ALA A 524 16.31 10.48 -6.21
C ALA A 524 17.54 9.72 -5.73
N LYS A 525 18.76 10.26 -5.93
CA LYS A 525 19.98 9.67 -5.36
C LYS A 525 19.89 9.62 -3.84
N GLY A 526 19.48 10.70 -3.19
CA GLY A 526 19.33 10.73 -1.74
C GLY A 526 18.32 9.73 -1.20
N VAL A 527 17.18 9.57 -1.86
CA VAL A 527 16.20 8.52 -1.54
C VAL A 527 16.85 7.14 -1.59
N PHE A 528 17.48 6.78 -2.72
CA PHE A 528 18.11 5.47 -2.84
C PHE A 528 19.22 5.25 -1.81
N SER A 529 20.03 6.28 -1.52
CA SER A 529 21.10 6.20 -0.53
C SER A 529 20.58 5.96 0.88
N VAL A 530 19.59 6.74 1.34
CA VAL A 530 19.02 6.59 2.68
C VAL A 530 18.31 5.26 2.83
N LEU A 531 17.50 4.85 1.84
CA LEU A 531 16.78 3.57 1.88
C LEU A 531 17.73 2.37 1.86
N ASN A 532 18.89 2.49 1.21
CA ASN A 532 19.88 1.42 1.19
C ASN A 532 20.60 1.22 2.54
N THR A 533 20.34 2.07 3.54
CA THR A 533 20.91 1.92 4.88
C THR A 533 20.22 0.87 5.76
N ASP A 534 19.11 0.27 5.29
CA ASP A 534 18.48 -0.94 5.86
C ASP A 534 18.44 -2.07 4.79
N PRO A 535 18.79 -3.33 5.12
CA PRO A 535 18.83 -4.45 4.17
C PRO A 535 17.49 -4.77 3.50
N THR A 536 16.40 -4.70 4.25
CA THR A 536 15.07 -5.07 3.77
C THR A 536 14.57 -3.97 2.84
N ALA A 537 14.70 -2.71 3.26
CA ALA A 537 14.40 -1.54 2.45
C ALA A 537 15.22 -1.49 1.14
N ALA A 538 16.53 -1.74 1.23
CA ALA A 538 17.43 -1.84 0.08
C ALA A 538 16.94 -2.91 -0.91
N THR A 539 16.59 -4.10 -0.42
CA THR A 539 16.09 -5.18 -1.27
C THR A 539 14.78 -4.77 -1.95
N THR A 540 13.83 -4.18 -1.21
CA THR A 540 12.54 -3.72 -1.73
C THR A 540 12.73 -2.69 -2.85
N ILE A 541 13.40 -1.57 -2.58
CA ILE A 541 13.52 -0.47 -3.54
C ILE A 541 14.41 -0.84 -4.73
N ASN A 542 15.54 -1.53 -4.51
CA ASN A 542 16.44 -1.93 -5.59
C ASN A 542 15.77 -3.01 -6.46
N SER A 543 14.97 -3.91 -5.90
CA SER A 543 14.25 -4.91 -6.70
C SER A 543 13.19 -4.26 -7.61
N ALA A 544 12.49 -3.23 -7.12
CA ALA A 544 11.54 -2.46 -7.92
C ALA A 544 12.26 -1.70 -9.06
N ALA A 545 13.38 -1.04 -8.75
CA ALA A 545 14.17 -0.29 -9.73
C ALA A 545 14.76 -1.19 -10.82
N ILE A 546 15.37 -2.31 -10.41
CA ILE A 546 15.92 -3.29 -11.34
C ILE A 546 14.80 -3.91 -12.18
N SER A 547 13.61 -4.13 -11.61
CA SER A 547 12.48 -4.67 -12.37
C SER A 547 12.04 -3.72 -13.49
N GLN A 548 11.94 -2.43 -13.20
CA GLN A 548 11.63 -1.41 -14.22
C GLN A 548 12.75 -1.29 -15.27
N ALA A 549 14.01 -1.33 -14.84
CA ALA A 549 15.15 -1.34 -15.76
C ALA A 549 15.10 -2.55 -16.71
N MET A 550 14.82 -3.75 -16.20
CA MET A 550 14.67 -4.96 -17.03
C MET A 550 13.51 -4.86 -18.03
N ILE A 551 12.39 -4.25 -17.63
CA ILE A 551 11.24 -4.03 -18.53
C ILE A 551 11.66 -3.10 -19.67
N ALA A 552 12.30 -1.97 -19.37
CA ALA A 552 12.76 -1.01 -20.36
C ALA A 552 13.85 -1.59 -21.27
N GLU A 553 14.83 -2.32 -20.72
CA GLU A 553 15.86 -3.02 -21.49
C GLU A 553 15.27 -4.09 -22.41
N THR A 554 14.23 -4.80 -21.96
CA THR A 554 13.51 -5.76 -22.81
C THR A 554 12.74 -5.04 -23.90
N ALA A 555 12.14 -3.89 -23.61
CA ALA A 555 11.45 -3.08 -24.62
C ALA A 555 12.40 -2.65 -25.75
N PHE A 556 13.60 -2.20 -25.39
CA PHE A 556 14.67 -1.91 -26.34
C PHE A 556 15.10 -3.17 -27.10
N ALA A 557 15.42 -4.26 -26.40
CA ALA A 557 15.98 -5.45 -27.01
C ALA A 557 15.02 -6.12 -27.99
N GLU A 558 13.71 -6.12 -27.71
CA GLU A 558 12.68 -6.68 -28.59
C GLU A 558 12.34 -5.75 -29.77
N ASN A 559 12.44 -4.42 -29.60
CA ASN A 559 12.15 -3.45 -30.64
C ASN A 559 13.19 -2.31 -30.70
N PRO A 560 14.42 -2.59 -31.14
CA PRO A 560 15.54 -1.63 -31.08
C PRO A 560 15.37 -0.44 -32.04
N ASN A 561 14.43 -0.53 -32.99
CA ASN A 561 14.07 0.55 -33.93
C ASN A 561 12.86 1.37 -33.47
N ASP A 562 12.31 1.12 -32.27
CA ASP A 562 11.22 1.91 -31.72
C ASP A 562 11.63 3.40 -31.60
N PRO A 563 10.77 4.37 -31.98
CA PRO A 563 11.03 5.78 -31.72
C PRO A 563 11.33 6.11 -30.25
N LEU A 564 10.88 5.28 -29.30
CA LEU A 564 11.11 5.41 -27.86
C LEU A 564 12.29 4.57 -27.35
N ALA A 565 13.01 3.85 -28.22
CA ALA A 565 14.11 2.96 -27.85
C ALA A 565 15.15 3.64 -26.92
N HIS A 566 15.50 4.89 -27.22
CA HIS A 566 16.42 5.67 -26.39
C HIS A 566 15.84 6.03 -25.02
N SER A 567 14.55 6.36 -24.95
CA SER A 567 13.89 6.65 -23.67
C SER A 567 13.91 5.42 -22.75
N TYR A 568 13.75 4.22 -23.32
CA TYR A 568 13.87 2.98 -22.56
C TYR A 568 15.28 2.78 -22.01
N LEU A 569 16.30 2.99 -22.83
CA LEU A 569 17.69 2.89 -22.39
C LEU A 569 18.07 3.96 -21.38
N SER A 570 17.65 5.21 -21.56
CA SER A 570 17.89 6.27 -20.58
C SER A 570 17.22 5.97 -19.23
N SER A 571 15.96 5.51 -19.24
CA SER A 571 15.25 5.11 -18.01
C SER A 571 15.95 3.95 -17.31
N ALA A 572 16.33 2.90 -18.04
CA ALA A 572 17.06 1.76 -17.49
C ALA A 572 18.43 2.16 -16.91
N ALA A 573 19.20 2.98 -17.64
CA ALA A 573 20.49 3.50 -17.20
C ALA A 573 20.37 4.33 -15.92
N THR A 574 19.34 5.19 -15.84
CA THR A 574 19.03 5.97 -14.65
C THR A 574 18.75 5.07 -13.45
N LEU A 575 17.84 4.11 -13.58
CA LEU A 575 17.46 3.20 -12.49
C LEU A 575 18.65 2.37 -11.98
N ARG A 576 19.48 1.86 -12.89
CA ARG A 576 20.71 1.15 -12.51
C ARG A 576 21.71 2.05 -11.80
N GLY A 577 21.90 3.26 -12.32
CA GLY A 577 22.76 4.26 -11.68
C GLY A 577 22.30 4.62 -10.27
N LEU A 578 20.98 4.79 -10.06
CA LEU A 578 20.40 5.06 -8.74
C LEU A 578 20.63 3.91 -7.75
N VAL A 579 20.45 2.66 -8.18
CA VAL A 579 20.76 1.47 -7.36
C VAL A 579 22.23 1.44 -6.99
N ASP A 580 23.12 1.71 -7.95
CA ASP A 580 24.56 1.66 -7.73
C ASP A 580 25.05 2.78 -6.80
N VAL A 581 24.56 4.00 -6.98
CA VAL A 581 24.84 5.15 -6.09
C VAL A 581 24.30 4.89 -4.70
N GLY A 582 23.04 4.47 -4.58
CA GLY A 582 22.39 4.29 -3.29
C GLY A 582 23.10 3.26 -2.42
N ALA A 583 23.41 2.09 -2.97
CA ALA A 583 24.16 1.07 -2.25
C ALA A 583 25.58 1.55 -1.91
N HIS A 584 26.27 2.22 -2.84
CA HIS A 584 27.63 2.70 -2.57
C HIS A 584 27.67 3.75 -1.45
N GLU A 585 26.76 4.71 -1.45
CA GLU A 585 26.69 5.76 -0.43
C GLU A 585 26.27 5.20 0.93
N ALA A 586 25.37 4.21 0.99
CA ALA A 586 25.06 3.50 2.23
C ALA A 586 26.30 2.83 2.83
N PHE A 587 27.11 2.15 2.01
CA PHE A 587 28.34 1.53 2.47
C PHE A 587 29.43 2.52 2.88
N GLN A 588 29.51 3.68 2.22
CA GLN A 588 30.36 4.78 2.70
C GLN A 588 29.92 5.26 4.08
N ALA A 589 28.62 5.54 4.26
CA ALA A 589 28.08 5.98 5.53
C ALA A 589 28.30 4.93 6.64
N PHE A 590 28.08 3.64 6.35
CA PHE A 590 28.40 2.57 7.30
C PHE A 590 29.87 2.60 7.74
N ASN A 591 30.81 2.75 6.79
CA ASN A 591 32.24 2.83 7.11
C ASN A 591 32.58 4.09 7.92
N GLU A 592 32.05 5.25 7.55
CA GLU A 592 32.26 6.53 8.25
C GLU A 592 31.70 6.50 9.68
N ASN A 593 30.57 5.82 9.86
CA ASN A 593 29.91 5.60 11.15
C ASN A 593 30.53 4.44 11.96
N GLY A 594 31.57 3.77 11.43
CA GLY A 594 32.22 2.64 12.09
C GLY A 594 31.34 1.39 12.24
N TYR A 595 30.30 1.27 11.41
CA TYR A 595 29.37 0.16 11.37
C TYR A 595 29.79 -0.91 10.35
N ASN A 596 29.61 -2.17 10.71
CA ASN A 596 29.81 -3.29 9.80
C ASN A 596 28.46 -3.92 9.46
N ALA A 597 28.01 -3.73 8.21
CA ALA A 597 26.75 -4.28 7.70
C ALA A 597 26.71 -5.82 7.64
N GLY A 598 27.86 -6.50 7.83
CA GLY A 598 27.94 -7.97 7.83
C GLY A 598 27.91 -8.62 6.45
N VAL A 599 27.83 -7.80 5.40
CA VAL A 599 27.84 -8.16 3.98
C VAL A 599 28.58 -7.06 3.21
N ASP A 600 29.06 -7.36 2.00
CA ASP A 600 29.71 -6.38 1.14
C ASP A 600 28.75 -5.74 0.13
N GLU A 601 29.17 -4.61 -0.45
CA GLU A 601 28.37 -3.82 -1.39
C GLU A 601 27.88 -4.65 -2.59
N THR A 602 28.73 -5.52 -3.14
CA THR A 602 28.38 -6.39 -4.27
C THR A 602 27.28 -7.38 -3.90
N THR A 603 27.37 -8.01 -2.74
CA THR A 603 26.35 -8.93 -2.23
C THR A 603 25.03 -8.20 -1.98
N TRP A 604 25.09 -6.96 -1.48
CA TRP A 604 23.92 -6.11 -1.23
C TRP A 604 23.17 -5.78 -2.53
N LYS A 605 23.89 -5.33 -3.56
CA LYS A 605 23.33 -5.05 -4.88
C LYS A 605 22.72 -6.29 -5.52
N LYS A 606 23.43 -7.44 -5.41
CA LYS A 606 22.98 -8.72 -5.95
C LYS A 606 21.68 -9.21 -5.31
N ALA A 607 21.42 -8.93 -4.03
CA ALA A 607 20.17 -9.32 -3.38
C ALA A 607 18.94 -8.68 -4.04
N GLY A 608 19.01 -7.37 -4.36
CA GLY A 608 17.94 -6.69 -5.10
C GLY A 608 17.74 -7.25 -6.50
N PHE A 609 18.83 -7.57 -7.20
CA PHE A 609 18.78 -8.23 -8.51
C PHE A 609 18.13 -9.62 -8.46
N ASP A 610 18.57 -10.47 -7.52
CA ASP A 610 18.03 -11.83 -7.36
C ASP A 610 16.53 -11.80 -7.00
N ALA A 611 16.10 -10.79 -6.24
CA ALA A 611 14.68 -10.53 -5.96
C ALA A 611 13.91 -10.11 -7.22
N ALA A 612 14.45 -9.20 -8.04
CA ALA A 612 13.84 -8.79 -9.30
C ALA A 612 13.72 -9.96 -10.30
N VAL A 613 14.78 -10.75 -10.49
CA VAL A 613 14.73 -11.97 -11.32
C VAL A 613 13.68 -12.95 -10.79
N THR A 614 13.54 -13.06 -9.46
CA THR A 614 12.52 -13.92 -8.87
C THR A 614 11.10 -13.45 -9.22
N ALA A 615 10.86 -12.13 -9.26
CA ALA A 615 9.57 -11.57 -9.66
C ALA A 615 9.19 -11.94 -11.12
N PHE A 616 10.17 -12.07 -12.01
CA PHE A 616 9.98 -12.51 -13.40
C PHE A 616 10.16 -14.03 -13.63
N SER A 617 10.29 -14.83 -12.58
CA SER A 617 10.58 -16.26 -12.76
C SER A 617 9.40 -17.09 -13.28
N THR A 618 8.17 -16.56 -13.23
CA THR A 618 6.94 -17.27 -13.64
C THR A 618 5.95 -16.37 -14.38
N GLY A 619 5.51 -16.79 -15.57
CA GLY A 619 4.39 -16.16 -16.27
C GLY A 619 4.79 -15.29 -17.47
N SER A 620 4.05 -14.20 -17.66
CA SER A 620 4.25 -13.21 -18.72
C SER A 620 3.98 -11.81 -18.19
N THR A 621 4.76 -10.83 -18.63
CA THR A 621 4.65 -9.43 -18.20
C THR A 621 4.32 -8.55 -19.41
N PHE A 622 3.49 -7.52 -19.22
CA PHE A 622 3.28 -6.51 -20.24
C PHE A 622 4.48 -5.55 -20.29
N VAL A 623 5.11 -5.43 -21.45
CA VAL A 623 6.20 -4.50 -21.74
C VAL A 623 5.66 -3.38 -22.62
N PRO A 624 5.75 -2.10 -22.20
CA PRO A 624 5.33 -0.97 -23.02
C PRO A 624 6.00 -0.98 -24.41
N GLY A 625 5.26 -0.62 -25.46
CA GLY A 625 5.75 -0.62 -26.85
C GLY A 625 5.84 -2.02 -27.50
N VAL A 626 6.00 -3.08 -26.72
CA VAL A 626 6.18 -4.47 -27.21
C VAL A 626 4.94 -5.34 -27.02
N GLY A 627 4.22 -5.19 -25.91
CA GLY A 627 3.08 -6.03 -25.52
C GLY A 627 3.46 -7.11 -24.50
N VAL A 628 2.71 -8.22 -24.46
CA VAL A 628 2.93 -9.29 -23.47
C VAL A 628 4.18 -10.11 -23.84
N VAL A 629 5.20 -10.07 -23.00
CA VAL A 629 6.48 -10.79 -23.15
C VAL A 629 6.57 -11.93 -22.13
N ALA A 630 7.16 -13.05 -22.54
CA ALA A 630 7.40 -14.18 -21.63
C ALA A 630 8.47 -13.84 -20.60
N SER A 631 8.20 -14.08 -19.32
CA SER A 631 9.11 -13.64 -18.24
C SER A 631 10.53 -14.29 -18.27
N PRO A 632 10.77 -15.48 -18.87
CA PRO A 632 12.13 -15.97 -19.11
C PRO A 632 12.97 -15.08 -20.05
N VAL A 633 12.35 -14.39 -21.01
CA VAL A 633 13.06 -13.46 -21.91
C VAL A 633 13.53 -12.25 -21.11
N ILE A 634 12.64 -11.66 -20.30
CA ILE A 634 12.96 -10.54 -19.41
C ILE A 634 14.10 -10.91 -18.46
N SER A 635 14.02 -12.10 -17.86
CA SER A 635 15.07 -12.61 -16.96
C SER A 635 16.41 -12.81 -17.67
N GLN A 636 16.40 -13.30 -18.91
CA GLN A 636 17.61 -13.51 -19.71
C GLN A 636 18.25 -12.18 -20.13
N VAL A 637 17.45 -11.23 -20.61
CA VAL A 637 17.90 -9.87 -20.93
C VAL A 637 18.45 -9.20 -19.67
N GLY A 638 17.70 -9.20 -18.57
CA GLY A 638 18.13 -8.63 -17.29
C GLY A 638 19.43 -9.22 -16.75
N SER A 639 19.66 -10.53 -16.96
CA SER A 639 20.90 -11.20 -16.55
C SER A 639 22.12 -10.75 -17.37
N ILE A 640 21.94 -10.39 -18.64
CA ILE A 640 23.03 -9.88 -19.49
C ILE A 640 23.56 -8.56 -18.95
N PHE A 641 22.67 -7.63 -18.64
CA PHE A 641 23.06 -6.35 -18.04
C PHE A 641 23.64 -6.57 -16.63
N SER A 642 23.01 -7.41 -15.81
CA SER A 642 23.47 -7.73 -14.46
C SER A 642 24.91 -8.25 -14.37
N ASN A 643 25.30 -9.13 -15.29
CA ASN A 643 26.67 -9.63 -15.35
C ASN A 643 27.68 -8.50 -15.52
N GLU A 644 27.33 -7.47 -16.31
CA GLU A 644 28.19 -6.30 -16.51
C GLU A 644 28.31 -5.46 -15.23
N PHE A 645 27.21 -5.22 -14.53
CA PHE A 645 27.21 -4.37 -13.34
C PHE A 645 27.78 -5.04 -12.07
N PHE A 646 27.68 -6.38 -11.93
CA PHE A 646 28.00 -7.05 -10.65
C PHE A 646 29.12 -8.08 -10.67
N GLU A 647 29.47 -8.70 -11.81
CA GLU A 647 30.46 -9.79 -11.83
C GLU A 647 31.90 -9.34 -12.13
N ASN A 648 32.08 -8.13 -12.66
CA ASN A 648 33.38 -7.48 -12.88
C ASN A 648 33.57 -6.18 -12.05
N PRO A 649 33.28 -6.15 -10.73
CA PRO A 649 33.41 -4.92 -9.97
C PRO A 649 34.89 -4.54 -9.87
N PRO A 650 35.26 -3.28 -10.14
CA PRO A 650 36.58 -2.76 -9.79
C PRO A 650 36.80 -2.91 -8.30
N GLY A 651 38.06 -3.14 -7.90
CA GLY A 651 38.42 -3.28 -6.50
C GLY A 651 37.94 -2.09 -5.66
N PRO A 652 37.74 -2.27 -4.35
CA PRO A 652 37.12 -1.26 -3.48
C PRO A 652 37.88 0.06 -3.61
N VAL A 653 37.18 1.10 -4.06
CA VAL A 653 37.73 2.44 -4.19
C VAL A 653 36.84 3.45 -3.48
N GLU A 654 37.49 4.37 -2.77
CA GLU A 654 36.96 5.72 -2.56
C GLU A 654 36.56 6.30 -3.92
N ARG A 655 35.49 7.10 -3.98
CA ARG A 655 34.94 7.69 -5.21
C ARG A 655 36.00 8.02 -6.29
N PRO A 656 35.67 7.85 -7.57
CA PRO A 656 34.32 7.63 -8.11
C PRO A 656 33.94 6.16 -8.38
N LEU A 657 32.63 5.91 -8.47
CA LEU A 657 32.11 4.67 -9.05
C LEU A 657 32.67 4.46 -10.47
N PRO A 658 32.89 3.21 -10.91
CA PRO A 658 33.43 2.93 -12.23
C PRO A 658 32.50 3.37 -13.35
N GLN A 659 33.06 4.01 -14.37
CA GLN A 659 32.30 4.40 -15.55
C GLN A 659 32.04 3.22 -16.48
N LEU A 660 30.83 3.17 -17.05
CA LEU A 660 30.47 2.27 -18.14
C LEU A 660 31.08 2.80 -19.44
N SER A 661 31.95 2.02 -20.06
CA SER A 661 32.55 2.40 -21.35
C SER A 661 31.62 2.08 -22.53
N GLU A 662 31.64 2.89 -23.58
CA GLU A 662 30.86 2.66 -24.81
C GLU A 662 31.05 1.23 -25.37
N PRO A 663 32.26 0.66 -25.56
CA PRO A 663 32.40 -0.67 -26.15
C PRO A 663 31.74 -1.78 -25.33
N VAL A 664 31.72 -1.60 -24.01
CA VAL A 664 31.02 -2.50 -23.08
C VAL A 664 29.52 -2.35 -23.26
N ALA A 665 29.00 -1.11 -23.27
CA ALA A 665 27.59 -0.85 -23.54
C ALA A 665 27.14 -1.45 -24.88
N THR A 666 27.92 -1.26 -25.96
CA THR A 666 27.65 -1.86 -27.27
C THR A 666 27.52 -3.38 -27.18
N THR A 667 28.47 -4.05 -26.52
CA THR A 667 28.47 -5.51 -26.37
C THR A 667 27.26 -5.99 -25.57
N THR A 668 26.94 -5.32 -24.47
CA THR A 668 25.80 -5.63 -23.60
C THR A 668 24.48 -5.49 -24.34
N LEU A 669 24.28 -4.40 -25.10
CA LEU A 669 23.07 -4.17 -25.89
C LEU A 669 22.90 -5.22 -27.00
N LEU A 670 23.97 -5.58 -27.72
CA LEU A 670 23.91 -6.64 -28.74
C LEU A 670 23.62 -8.02 -28.13
N ASN A 671 24.18 -8.33 -26.97
CA ASN A 671 23.85 -9.55 -26.24
C ASN A 671 22.37 -9.59 -25.84
N ALA A 672 21.83 -8.47 -25.37
CA ALA A 672 20.41 -8.33 -25.01
C ALA A 672 19.50 -8.56 -26.22
N MET A 673 19.85 -7.98 -27.37
CA MET A 673 19.16 -8.22 -28.65
C MET A 673 19.18 -9.70 -29.06
N LEU A 674 20.32 -10.38 -28.93
CA LEU A 674 20.40 -11.83 -29.17
C LEU A 674 19.47 -12.61 -28.23
N ALA A 675 19.41 -12.25 -26.93
CA ALA A 675 18.51 -12.87 -25.97
C ALA A 675 17.03 -12.66 -26.30
N ALA A 676 16.68 -11.50 -26.87
CA ALA A 676 15.36 -11.19 -27.41
C ALA A 676 15.13 -11.81 -28.82
N ASN A 677 16.01 -12.69 -29.29
CA ASN A 677 15.97 -13.34 -30.61
C ASN A 677 15.99 -12.36 -31.80
N GLN A 678 16.57 -11.17 -31.64
CA GLN A 678 16.78 -10.25 -32.75
C GLN A 678 17.91 -10.74 -33.66
N PRO A 679 17.72 -10.68 -34.99
CA PRO A 679 18.75 -11.09 -35.93
C PRO A 679 19.88 -10.04 -36.00
N LEU A 680 21.11 -10.47 -35.71
CA LEU A 680 22.32 -9.66 -35.93
C LEU A 680 23.07 -10.09 -37.21
N ASP A 681 23.57 -9.13 -37.97
CA ASP A 681 24.37 -9.36 -39.18
C ASP A 681 25.87 -9.19 -38.90
N LEU A 682 26.37 -10.02 -37.98
CA LEU A 682 27.77 -10.05 -37.56
C LEU A 682 28.59 -11.08 -38.37
N PRO A 683 29.91 -10.85 -38.56
CA PRO A 683 30.76 -11.79 -39.27
C PRO A 683 30.83 -13.17 -38.59
N PRO A 684 31.11 -14.25 -39.34
CA PRO A 684 31.22 -15.59 -38.77
C PRO A 684 32.24 -15.65 -37.63
N GLY A 685 31.84 -16.24 -36.50
CA GLY A 685 32.68 -16.41 -35.31
C GLY A 685 32.57 -15.29 -34.27
N TYR A 686 31.85 -14.20 -34.57
CA TYR A 686 31.57 -13.13 -33.61
C TYR A 686 30.45 -13.46 -32.63
N VAL A 687 29.68 -14.51 -32.88
CA VAL A 687 28.60 -14.97 -31.99
C VAL A 687 28.85 -16.41 -31.59
N VAL A 688 28.87 -16.67 -30.28
CA VAL A 688 28.98 -18.01 -29.70
C VAL A 688 27.83 -18.21 -28.72
N GLY A 689 26.89 -19.10 -29.06
CA GLY A 689 25.68 -19.25 -28.28
C GLY A 689 24.80 -18.00 -28.41
N ASN A 690 24.60 -17.30 -27.29
CA ASN A 690 23.80 -16.07 -27.21
C ASN A 690 24.65 -14.85 -26.81
N GLU A 691 25.96 -14.92 -27.06
CA GLU A 691 26.92 -13.90 -26.68
C GLU A 691 27.79 -13.50 -27.87
N VAL A 692 28.03 -12.20 -27.97
CA VAL A 692 29.01 -11.59 -28.85
C VAL A 692 30.39 -11.80 -28.24
N VAL A 693 31.30 -12.38 -29.01
CA VAL A 693 32.66 -12.70 -28.59
C VAL A 693 33.68 -12.23 -29.62
N GLN A 694 34.83 -11.77 -29.15
CA GLN A 694 35.94 -11.40 -30.03
C GLN A 694 36.59 -12.65 -30.63
N PRO A 695 36.59 -12.82 -31.98
CA PRO A 695 37.22 -13.99 -32.58
C PRO A 695 38.74 -13.95 -32.48
N PRO A 696 39.42 -15.12 -32.44
CA PRO A 696 40.87 -15.17 -32.45
C PRO A 696 41.49 -14.45 -33.67
N GLY A 697 42.40 -13.52 -33.40
CA GLY A 697 43.14 -12.78 -34.45
C GLY A 697 42.49 -11.48 -34.92
N VAL A 698 41.33 -11.11 -34.37
CA VAL A 698 40.70 -9.79 -34.58
C VAL A 698 41.25 -8.79 -33.56
N SER A 699 41.67 -7.61 -34.00
CA SER A 699 42.13 -6.55 -33.10
C SER A 699 40.98 -5.88 -32.35
N ASP A 700 41.22 -5.32 -31.16
CA ASP A 700 40.18 -4.65 -30.36
C ASP A 700 39.49 -3.52 -31.12
N HIS A 701 40.26 -2.75 -31.90
CA HIS A 701 39.73 -1.68 -32.76
C HIS A 701 38.81 -2.22 -33.87
N GLU A 702 39.21 -3.32 -34.52
CA GLU A 702 38.39 -3.95 -35.57
C GLU A 702 37.12 -4.56 -34.98
N PHE A 703 37.22 -5.18 -33.81
CA PHE A 703 36.09 -5.74 -33.09
C PHE A 703 35.09 -4.64 -32.71
N ALA A 704 35.54 -3.59 -32.01
CA ALA A 704 34.69 -2.46 -31.62
C ALA A 704 34.04 -1.77 -32.83
N ALA A 705 34.81 -1.50 -33.90
CA ALA A 705 34.26 -0.90 -35.11
C ALA A 705 33.17 -1.76 -35.77
N THR A 706 33.30 -3.09 -35.70
CA THR A 706 32.30 -4.03 -36.24
C THR A 706 31.02 -4.02 -35.40
N LEU A 707 31.14 -4.01 -34.07
CA LEU A 707 29.98 -3.97 -33.18
C LEU A 707 29.23 -2.63 -33.27
N ASN A 708 29.96 -1.51 -33.30
CA ASN A 708 29.34 -0.18 -33.43
C ASN A 708 28.62 -0.03 -34.79
N ALA A 709 29.17 -0.63 -35.85
CA ALA A 709 28.49 -0.69 -37.14
C ALA A 709 27.24 -1.59 -37.13
N GLU A 710 27.22 -2.64 -36.31
CA GLU A 710 26.02 -3.48 -36.13
C GLU A 710 24.94 -2.75 -35.35
N ILE A 711 25.28 -2.17 -34.19
CA ILE A 711 24.30 -1.51 -33.34
C ILE A 711 23.65 -0.34 -34.08
N GLY A 712 24.43 0.48 -34.79
CA GLY A 712 23.92 1.60 -35.57
C GLY A 712 23.09 1.20 -36.80
N ARG A 713 23.15 -0.07 -37.26
CA ARG A 713 22.24 -0.59 -38.29
C ARG A 713 20.90 -1.03 -37.73
N GLN A 714 20.86 -1.37 -36.45
CA GLN A 714 19.73 -1.97 -35.77
C GLN A 714 18.90 -0.95 -34.99
N THR A 715 19.36 0.30 -34.89
CA THR A 715 18.73 1.36 -34.11
C THR A 715 18.60 2.68 -34.89
N VAL A 716 17.84 3.60 -34.32
CA VAL A 716 17.78 5.00 -34.74
C VAL A 716 18.85 5.80 -33.97
N THR A 717 19.47 6.82 -34.55
CA THR A 717 20.35 7.77 -33.83
C THR A 717 19.56 9.00 -33.39
N VAL A 718 19.80 9.54 -32.19
CA VAL A 718 19.19 10.80 -31.72
C VAL A 718 20.30 11.82 -31.45
N ASP A 719 20.16 13.03 -32.00
CA ASP A 719 21.15 14.11 -31.91
C ASP A 719 22.59 13.76 -32.36
N GLY A 720 22.73 12.66 -33.10
CA GLY A 720 24.01 12.15 -33.59
C GLY A 720 24.58 11.00 -32.77
N ASP A 721 23.98 10.71 -31.62
CA ASP A 721 24.47 9.73 -30.66
C ASP A 721 23.76 8.38 -30.85
N GLY A 722 24.52 7.31 -30.62
CA GLY A 722 24.06 5.92 -30.66
C GLY A 722 23.36 5.48 -29.37
N PRO A 723 22.64 4.34 -29.39
CA PRO A 723 21.98 3.79 -28.20
C PRO A 723 22.96 3.38 -27.09
N ASP A 724 24.16 2.94 -27.46
CA ASP A 724 25.27 2.61 -26.57
C ASP A 724 25.87 3.84 -25.91
N GLU A 725 26.08 4.92 -26.65
CA GLU A 725 26.50 6.21 -26.13
C GLU A 725 25.44 6.76 -25.15
N ILE A 726 24.16 6.76 -25.53
CA ILE A 726 23.06 7.22 -24.67
C ILE A 726 22.99 6.41 -23.37
N TYR A 727 23.09 5.08 -23.44
CA TYR A 727 23.02 4.22 -22.26
C TYR A 727 24.24 4.46 -21.34
N ALA A 728 25.45 4.49 -21.90
CA ALA A 728 26.67 4.69 -21.15
C ALA A 728 26.75 6.09 -20.52
N ASP A 729 26.47 7.14 -21.30
CA ASP A 729 26.54 8.52 -20.83
C ASP A 729 25.50 8.79 -19.76
N GLN A 730 24.25 8.33 -19.95
CA GLN A 730 23.22 8.50 -18.93
C GLN A 730 23.58 7.81 -17.62
N TYR A 731 24.04 6.55 -17.69
CA TYR A 731 24.51 5.84 -16.49
C TYR A 731 25.66 6.59 -15.81
N ASN A 732 26.66 7.02 -16.60
CA ASN A 732 27.84 7.75 -16.13
C ASN A 732 27.52 9.13 -15.54
N LEU A 733 26.46 9.80 -16.01
CA LEU A 733 25.96 11.05 -15.43
C LEU A 733 25.32 10.79 -14.05
N ILE A 734 24.55 9.71 -13.94
CA ILE A 734 23.86 9.39 -12.69
C ILE A 734 24.85 8.92 -11.63
N ILE A 735 25.86 8.11 -11.95
CA ILE A 735 26.84 7.68 -10.94
C ILE A 735 27.84 8.76 -10.52
N GLN A 736 27.80 9.94 -11.14
CA GLN A 736 28.58 11.09 -10.67
C GLN A 736 28.03 11.61 -9.34
N ASP A 737 28.97 12.04 -8.51
CA ASP A 737 28.67 12.71 -7.25
C ASP A 737 27.88 14.00 -7.50
N PRO A 738 26.69 14.18 -6.91
CA PRO A 738 25.96 15.45 -7.00
C PRO A 738 26.76 16.63 -6.43
N ASP A 739 27.69 16.39 -5.50
CA ASP A 739 28.51 17.43 -4.86
C ASP A 739 29.79 17.79 -5.63
N ILE A 740 30.12 17.05 -6.70
CA ILE A 740 31.20 17.41 -7.62
C ILE A 740 30.61 18.34 -8.70
N GLN A 741 30.75 19.65 -8.49
CA GLN A 741 30.58 20.62 -9.57
C GLN A 741 31.45 20.21 -10.76
N ALA A 742 30.83 20.00 -11.92
CA ALA A 742 31.53 19.71 -13.16
C ALA A 742 32.70 20.69 -13.37
N PRO A 743 33.92 20.24 -13.74
CA PRO A 743 34.91 21.15 -14.24
C PRO A 743 34.35 21.88 -15.47
N PRO A 744 34.71 23.15 -15.70
CA PRO A 744 34.16 23.94 -16.78
C PRO A 744 34.35 23.22 -18.11
N THR A 745 33.23 23.06 -18.82
CA THR A 745 33.09 22.50 -20.16
C THR A 745 34.33 22.77 -21.01
N ALA A 746 34.99 21.69 -21.45
CA ALA A 746 35.87 21.77 -22.60
C ALA A 746 34.99 22.14 -23.80
N THR A 747 35.04 23.42 -24.18
CA THR A 747 34.49 23.95 -25.42
C THR A 747 34.70 22.96 -26.56
N ARG A 748 33.63 22.29 -27.02
CA ARG A 748 33.59 21.61 -28.31
C ARG A 748 33.86 22.70 -29.35
N SER A 749 35.06 22.67 -29.92
CA SER A 749 35.48 23.67 -30.90
C SER A 749 34.59 23.55 -32.13
N GLU A 750 33.70 24.51 -32.32
CA GLU A 750 33.22 24.86 -33.64
C GLU A 750 34.45 25.22 -34.49
N ASN A 751 34.75 24.38 -35.48
CA ASN A 751 35.54 24.79 -36.64
C ASN A 751 35.19 23.93 -37.85
N LYS A 752 34.30 24.50 -38.68
CA LYS A 752 34.11 24.35 -40.13
C LYS A 752 33.77 23.00 -40.75
#